data_AF-A0A7S1V8D5-F1
#
_entry.id   AF-A0A7S1V8D5-F1
#
_cell.length_a   1.000
_cell.length_b   1.000
_cell.length_c   1.000
_cell.angle_alpha   90.00
_cell.angle_beta   90.00
_cell.angle_gamma   90.00
#
_symmetry.space_group_name_H-M   'P 1'
#
loop_
_entity.id
_entity.type
_entity.pdbx_description
1 polymer ?
#
loop_
_entity_poly.entity_id
_entity_poly.type
_entity_poly.pdbx_seq_one_letter_code
_entity_poly.pdbx_strand_id
1 'polypeptide(L)'
;GVGTPASPRLYFVQREPLAKGGRASSITVLVLGDDGSWSLEEEPMFVEDDDRFSLEARLAASGDRVIVDAISTTEIRASSFPRVGGKVTPCTPRTWANAHATADFADSWLVLVRDEATPGGRVVRFAEDSLDGNEEVLFTAAPDVYAEDMYVLSTLHAVVKTFERGLPAFFVIELQQSEAEPTRVSPAHFFNEGQPFFAKLYDVSAFTGTYSEPTSVLSLSIESLTQPSRVVEYDIRAGTWTVTHKRHVPFYAPKLYTEQRWSTPESGIPISIAFKADAEDDGEPMPVLLDMYGAYGSPSDVTFRGAFSRPLLDAGVAIGIVHVHGGCELGHDWVTGGQGSAGTRRVMDDVLEALRYLVDERKFTTYDRVILRGRSAGGLTVLGAAHLSPQPLCAVIGLVPAVDALTSLLDPSCPLTSEELEEFGDPDNSVEDYNTLSECVPAEVAWRPEAASRWPSLVLLTSSHNDSRVVYGEPLAFAAGLRTTAPNTKVMLKMEDPSSGVGHFPPVGRKDLVRYSAEQLAVILRALDMAVPRRRGKLVRSGSQVSLTPLPWPDVTVLLPDPAHPLTWTPDDHDECIGLLSALAESPVVSSVHRLTDHTTLRALPDASPTFYFNLLQEGLDNDAALEMHVPALLDLKRLRYTGSTAATIAVTLDKSAMRGVLVSGGVPVPWETRCLRPSDVDWSTVSLPLVCKLADGFSSEGIIAGCIAHTLDDAKAALDRLIAAKPGRTYLLQEFLSGREFSVGVIGNLVCGDFEMFPIIEVDYSGCKSFDCVQLEDRRGDPEGSEYWTQVREVVSPKLTPELDEQLHAYTERAFVLLGMADYGRFDFRCDAAGVPKLMDSNPNNWLGGKYTKQALAAGYTKTTMMEKIVRTAQERYRRKEERP
;
A
#
# COMPACT_ATOMS: atom_id res chain seq x y z
N GLY A 1 15.95 22.76 13.12
CA GLY A 1 17.21 22.56 13.84
C GLY A 1 18.27 22.22 12.81
N VAL A 2 19.23 23.11 12.60
CA VAL A 2 20.27 22.97 11.58
C VAL A 2 21.64 23.00 12.25
N GLY A 3 22.52 22.05 11.95
CA GLY A 3 23.88 21.98 12.50
C GLY A 3 24.93 21.90 11.39
N THR A 4 26.06 22.56 11.59
CA THR A 4 27.18 22.51 10.65
C THR A 4 28.21 21.49 11.15
N PRO A 5 28.79 20.64 10.29
CA PRO A 5 29.83 19.67 10.70
C PRO A 5 31.05 20.32 11.36
N ALA A 6 31.30 21.61 11.07
CA ALA A 6 32.46 22.36 11.51
C ALA A 6 32.27 23.16 12.82
N SER A 7 31.09 23.16 13.44
CA SER A 7 30.82 24.00 14.62
C SER A 7 29.89 23.35 15.65
N PRO A 8 30.15 23.59 16.95
CA PRO A 8 29.32 23.11 18.05
C PRO A 8 28.00 23.91 18.19
N ARG A 9 27.33 24.25 17.09
CA ARG A 9 26.13 25.11 17.11
C ARG A 9 24.98 24.48 16.35
N LEU A 10 23.78 24.61 16.92
CA LEU A 10 22.52 24.20 16.32
C LEU A 10 21.56 25.40 16.28
N TYR A 11 21.02 25.71 15.11
CA TYR A 11 20.11 26.83 14.89
C TYR A 11 18.65 26.33 14.87
N PHE A 12 17.77 26.96 15.63
CA PHE A 12 16.36 26.59 15.74
C PHE A 12 15.46 27.77 15.46
N VAL A 13 14.42 27.52 14.68
CA VAL A 13 13.28 28.41 14.57
C VAL A 13 12.40 28.20 15.81
N GLN A 14 12.18 29.26 16.58
CA GLN A 14 11.24 29.28 17.68
C GLN A 14 9.89 29.81 17.21
N ARG A 15 8.84 29.14 17.68
CA ARG A 15 7.46 29.55 17.45
C ARG A 15 6.92 30.28 18.66
N GLU A 16 6.04 31.24 18.41
CA GLU A 16 5.26 31.87 19.45
C GLU A 16 4.35 30.85 20.16
N PRO A 17 3.92 31.13 21.39
CA PRO A 17 2.87 30.35 22.01
C PRO A 17 1.64 30.26 21.10
N LEU A 18 0.94 29.12 21.06
CA LEU A 18 -0.28 28.94 20.25
C LEU A 18 -1.36 29.99 20.56
N ALA A 19 -1.40 30.51 21.80
CA ALA A 19 -2.29 31.61 22.21
C ALA A 19 -1.98 32.96 21.53
N LYS A 20 -0.89 33.04 20.77
CA LYS A 20 -0.47 34.17 19.95
C LYS A 20 -0.32 33.74 18.48
N GLY A 21 -1.12 32.79 18.01
CA GLY A 21 -1.11 32.34 16.62
C GLY A 21 0.00 31.34 16.25
N GLY A 22 0.96 31.02 17.12
CA GLY A 22 1.91 29.91 16.89
C GLY A 22 2.90 30.11 15.73
N ARG A 23 3.07 31.37 15.28
CA ARG A 23 3.93 31.82 14.18
C ARG A 23 5.40 31.52 14.45
N ALA A 24 6.17 31.21 13.41
CA ALA A 24 7.62 31.07 13.50
C ALA A 24 8.28 32.45 13.47
N SER A 25 8.58 33.05 14.63
CA SER A 25 8.96 34.47 14.69
C SER A 25 10.40 34.74 15.10
N SER A 26 11.18 33.76 15.53
CA SER A 26 12.59 33.99 15.89
C SER A 26 13.53 32.82 15.63
N ILE A 27 14.82 33.13 15.50
CA ILE A 27 15.92 32.15 15.39
C ILE A 27 16.74 32.19 16.68
N THR A 28 16.95 31.04 17.30
CA THR A 28 17.77 30.89 18.51
C THR A 28 18.82 29.80 18.31
N VAL A 29 19.95 29.91 19.02
CA VAL A 29 21.08 28.98 18.87
C VAL A 29 21.30 28.16 20.13
N LEU A 30 21.46 26.84 19.98
CA LEU A 30 22.08 25.99 21.00
C LEU A 30 23.58 25.88 20.70
N VAL A 31 24.41 26.09 21.72
CA VAL A 31 25.86 25.95 21.65
C VAL A 31 26.28 24.76 22.51
N LEU A 32 27.10 23.88 21.96
CA LEU A 32 27.73 22.78 22.69
C LEU A 32 29.01 23.31 23.33
N GLY A 33 29.03 23.36 24.66
CA GLY A 33 30.19 23.76 25.44
C GLY A 33 31.32 22.74 25.38
N ASP A 34 32.52 23.18 25.79
CA ASP A 34 33.72 22.33 25.89
C ASP A 34 33.54 21.15 26.85
N ASP A 35 32.56 21.23 27.77
CA ASP A 35 32.18 20.17 28.72
C ASP A 35 31.19 19.15 28.12
N GLY A 36 30.80 19.32 26.86
CA GLY A 36 29.84 18.45 26.16
C GLY A 36 28.37 18.75 26.51
N SER A 37 28.07 19.83 27.22
CA SER A 37 26.70 20.25 27.53
C SER A 37 26.16 21.24 26.49
N TRP A 38 24.87 21.15 26.17
CA TRP A 38 24.19 22.13 25.30
C TRP A 38 23.61 23.27 26.14
N SER A 39 23.90 24.51 25.75
CA SER A 39 23.28 25.72 26.31
C SER A 39 22.55 26.50 25.23
N LEU A 40 21.37 27.04 25.56
CA LEU A 40 20.62 27.94 24.68
C LEU A 40 21.13 29.37 24.87
N GLU A 41 21.41 30.08 23.78
CA GLU A 41 21.68 31.51 23.83
C GLU A 41 20.44 32.25 24.39
N GLU A 42 20.64 33.16 25.35
CA GLU A 42 19.54 33.83 26.07
C GLU A 42 18.74 34.78 25.17
N GLU A 43 19.40 35.44 24.22
CA GLU A 43 18.75 36.33 23.26
C GLU A 43 18.60 35.62 21.90
N PRO A 44 17.43 35.73 21.23
CA PRO A 44 17.28 35.24 19.88
C PRO A 44 18.24 35.98 18.94
N MET A 45 18.84 35.22 18.04
CA MET A 45 19.77 35.71 17.03
C MET A 45 19.07 36.61 16.00
N PHE A 46 17.79 36.33 15.71
CA PHE A 46 16.95 37.12 14.82
C PHE A 46 15.48 37.02 15.25
N VAL A 47 14.71 38.10 15.05
CA VAL A 47 13.27 38.19 15.31
C VAL A 47 12.60 38.84 14.10
N GLU A 48 11.50 38.27 13.62
CA GLU A 48 10.66 38.85 12.58
C GLU A 48 9.48 39.60 13.19
N ASP A 49 9.53 40.93 13.04
CA ASP A 49 8.57 41.87 13.63
C ASP A 49 7.31 42.08 12.76
N ASP A 50 7.31 41.67 11.49
CA ASP A 50 6.12 41.71 10.61
C ASP A 50 5.32 40.41 10.76
N ASP A 51 4.14 40.51 11.35
CA ASP A 51 3.29 39.34 11.68
C ASP A 51 2.73 38.60 10.46
N ARG A 52 2.91 39.13 9.24
CA ARG A 52 2.59 38.44 7.99
C ARG A 52 3.62 37.40 7.57
N PHE A 53 4.82 37.43 8.17
CA PHE A 53 5.94 36.58 7.77
C PHE A 53 6.29 35.56 8.85
N SER A 54 6.53 34.32 8.43
CA SER A 54 7.08 33.24 9.25
C SER A 54 8.53 32.97 8.84
N LEU A 55 9.37 32.58 9.80
CA LEU A 55 10.78 32.28 9.57
C LEU A 55 11.01 30.80 9.30
N GLU A 56 11.84 30.53 8.29
CA GLU A 56 12.45 29.23 8.07
C GLU A 56 13.97 29.35 8.11
N ALA A 57 14.64 28.26 8.51
CA ALA A 57 16.09 28.21 8.52
C ALA A 57 16.59 26.87 7.97
N ARG A 58 17.54 26.93 7.03
CA ARG A 58 18.17 25.76 6.40
C ARG A 58 19.69 25.87 6.37
N LEU A 59 20.37 24.73 6.26
CA LEU A 59 21.81 24.71 6.02
C LEU A 59 22.05 25.07 4.56
N ALA A 60 23.05 25.92 4.33
CA ALA A 60 23.54 26.16 2.99
C ALA A 60 24.20 24.88 2.44
N ALA A 61 24.22 24.68 1.12
CA ALA A 61 24.78 23.50 0.47
C ALA A 61 26.28 23.33 0.76
N SER A 62 27.01 24.43 0.96
CA SER A 62 28.41 24.43 1.44
C SER A 62 28.61 23.84 2.82
N GLY A 63 27.57 23.83 3.67
CA GLY A 63 27.63 23.40 5.06
C GLY A 63 28.30 24.40 6.02
N ASP A 64 28.75 25.58 5.55
CA ASP A 64 29.47 26.59 6.34
C ASP A 64 28.65 27.86 6.64
N ARG A 65 27.39 27.89 6.19
CA ARG A 65 26.44 29.00 6.32
C ARG A 65 25.04 28.49 6.69
N VAL A 66 24.24 29.37 7.28
CA VAL A 66 22.81 29.15 7.55
C VAL A 66 22.00 30.18 6.79
N ILE A 67 21.01 29.72 6.04
CA ILE A 67 20.07 30.56 5.30
C ILE A 67 18.81 30.70 6.15
N VAL A 68 18.31 31.92 6.29
CA VAL A 68 17.03 32.19 6.96
C VAL A 68 16.13 32.95 6.00
N ASP A 69 14.93 32.44 5.78
CA ASP A 69 13.94 33.05 4.89
C ASP A 69 12.77 33.55 5.73
N ALA A 70 12.27 34.76 5.44
CA ALA A 70 11.00 35.25 5.96
C ALA A 70 9.93 35.04 4.87
N ILE A 71 8.90 34.27 5.18
CA ILE A 71 7.95 33.69 4.21
C ILE A 71 6.52 34.10 4.58
N SER A 72 5.76 34.64 3.62
CA SER A 72 4.29 34.71 3.65
C SER A 72 3.69 33.76 2.61
N THR A 73 2.37 33.71 2.48
CA THR A 73 1.67 32.87 1.49
C THR A 73 1.89 33.31 0.04
N THR A 74 2.12 34.60 -0.21
CA THR A 74 2.35 35.14 -1.56
C THR A 74 3.80 35.59 -1.83
N GLU A 75 4.61 35.78 -0.78
CA GLU A 75 5.91 36.44 -0.90
C GLU A 75 6.97 35.74 -0.02
N ILE A 76 8.14 35.36 -0.57
CA ILE A 76 9.34 35.13 0.27
C ILE A 76 10.21 36.38 0.21
N ARG A 77 10.52 36.91 1.38
CA ARG A 77 11.51 37.96 1.59
C ARG A 77 12.79 37.31 2.11
N ALA A 78 13.74 37.06 1.21
CA ALA A 78 15.01 36.42 1.54
C ALA A 78 15.88 37.33 2.44
N SER A 79 16.46 36.77 3.51
CA SER A 79 17.46 37.43 4.35
C SER A 79 18.63 36.49 4.64
N SER A 80 19.72 36.55 3.88
CA SER A 80 20.91 35.72 4.16
C SER A 80 21.63 36.14 5.46
N PHE A 81 22.16 35.16 6.20
CA PHE A 81 22.88 35.34 7.47
C PHE A 81 24.21 34.54 7.51
N PRO A 82 25.11 34.83 8.48
CA PRO A 82 26.56 34.86 8.24
C PRO A 82 27.22 33.48 8.33
N ARG A 83 28.50 33.44 7.93
CA ARG A 83 29.45 32.38 8.30
C ARG A 83 29.26 32.00 9.77
N VAL A 84 29.21 30.70 10.02
CA VAL A 84 28.96 30.11 11.34
C VAL A 84 29.70 30.86 12.45
N GLY A 85 28.95 31.46 13.39
CA GLY A 85 29.49 32.23 14.53
C GLY A 85 29.35 33.75 14.47
N GLY A 86 28.89 34.35 13.36
CA GLY A 86 28.67 35.79 13.23
C GLY A 86 27.30 36.31 13.71
N LYS A 87 27.16 37.63 13.89
CA LYS A 87 25.84 38.29 14.07
C LYS A 87 25.08 38.31 12.75
N VAL A 88 23.81 37.93 12.79
CA VAL A 88 22.82 38.10 11.72
C VAL A 88 22.83 39.55 11.24
N THR A 89 23.25 39.77 10.00
CA THR A 89 23.23 41.08 9.34
C THR A 89 22.50 40.89 8.02
N PRO A 90 21.37 41.57 7.76
CA PRO A 90 20.67 41.45 6.49
C PRO A 90 21.59 41.89 5.34
N CYS A 91 21.79 41.03 4.33
CA CYS A 91 22.59 41.38 3.15
C CYS A 91 21.88 42.37 2.20
N THR A 92 20.57 42.62 2.38
CA THR A 92 19.78 43.57 1.58
C THR A 92 18.62 44.21 2.35
N PRO A 93 18.14 45.39 1.92
CA PRO A 93 16.83 45.92 2.33
C PRO A 93 15.68 45.03 1.81
N ARG A 94 14.54 45.05 2.52
CA ARG A 94 13.27 44.34 2.23
C ARG A 94 12.68 44.74 0.86
N THR A 95 13.31 44.33 -0.24
CA THR A 95 13.02 44.84 -1.61
C THR A 95 12.76 43.73 -2.63
N TRP A 96 13.17 42.50 -2.33
CA TRP A 96 12.95 41.33 -3.20
C TRP A 96 11.61 40.68 -2.91
N ALA A 97 10.54 41.37 -3.28
CA ALA A 97 9.23 40.73 -3.36
C ALA A 97 9.32 39.59 -4.39
N ASN A 98 8.81 38.42 -4.00
CA ASN A 98 8.68 37.23 -4.85
C ASN A 98 9.96 36.41 -5.12
N ALA A 99 10.91 36.41 -4.17
CA ALA A 99 11.83 35.26 -4.10
C ALA A 99 11.03 34.00 -3.71
N HIS A 100 11.54 32.82 -4.05
CA HIS A 100 10.84 31.55 -3.79
C HIS A 100 11.76 30.39 -3.39
N ALA A 101 13.04 30.46 -3.73
CA ALA A 101 14.06 29.57 -3.19
C ALA A 101 15.42 30.28 -3.22
N THR A 102 16.25 30.05 -2.20
CA THR A 102 17.61 30.61 -2.10
C THR A 102 18.62 29.51 -1.78
N ALA A 103 19.71 29.50 -2.53
CA ALA A 103 20.82 28.58 -2.30
C ALA A 103 22.16 29.31 -2.47
N ASP A 104 23.17 28.85 -1.74
CA ASP A 104 24.53 29.31 -1.93
C ASP A 104 25.27 28.46 -2.96
N PHE A 105 26.20 29.09 -3.66
CA PHE A 105 27.10 28.44 -4.59
C PHE A 105 28.46 29.15 -4.56
N ALA A 106 29.47 28.51 -3.97
CA ALA A 106 30.80 29.11 -3.77
C ALA A 106 30.71 30.48 -3.05
N ASP A 107 31.15 31.57 -3.70
CA ASP A 107 31.06 32.95 -3.21
C ASP A 107 29.89 33.72 -3.86
N SER A 108 28.81 33.02 -4.22
CA SER A 108 27.65 33.57 -4.94
C SER A 108 26.33 33.05 -4.37
N TRP A 109 25.25 33.80 -4.63
CA TRP A 109 23.88 33.40 -4.29
C TRP A 109 23.11 33.03 -5.54
N LEU A 110 22.34 31.95 -5.46
CA LEU A 110 21.33 31.57 -6.44
C LEU A 110 19.95 31.85 -5.84
N VAL A 111 19.14 32.60 -6.56
CA VAL A 111 17.78 32.94 -6.14
C VAL A 111 16.81 32.57 -7.26
N LEU A 112 15.80 31.77 -6.92
CA LEU A 112 14.62 31.57 -7.76
C LEU A 112 13.63 32.68 -7.46
N VAL A 113 13.27 33.46 -8.47
CA VAL A 113 12.37 34.63 -8.39
C VAL A 113 11.20 34.41 -9.33
N ARG A 114 9.97 34.74 -8.93
CA ARG A 114 8.79 34.75 -9.80
C ARG A 114 8.02 36.04 -9.59
N ASP A 115 8.05 36.96 -10.55
CA ASP A 115 7.34 38.24 -10.47
C ASP A 115 6.37 38.39 -11.65
N GLU A 116 5.60 39.49 -11.70
CA GLU A 116 4.69 39.76 -12.82
C GLU A 116 5.39 39.77 -14.19
N ALA A 117 6.68 40.14 -14.24
CA ALA A 117 7.46 40.14 -15.48
C ALA A 117 7.96 38.75 -15.87
N THR A 118 8.16 37.87 -14.89
CA THR A 118 8.66 36.50 -15.04
C THR A 118 7.80 35.50 -14.25
N PRO A 119 6.51 35.34 -14.60
CA PRO A 119 5.55 34.57 -13.80
C PRO A 119 5.94 33.09 -13.69
N GLY A 120 6.59 32.54 -14.72
CA GLY A 120 7.08 31.16 -14.68
C GLY A 120 8.36 30.95 -13.86
N GLY A 121 9.04 32.04 -13.54
CA GLY A 121 10.23 32.08 -12.71
C GLY A 121 11.55 32.16 -13.45
N ARG A 122 12.52 32.78 -12.78
CA ARG A 122 13.91 32.87 -13.23
C ARG A 122 14.87 32.53 -12.11
N VAL A 123 15.98 31.86 -12.45
CA VAL A 123 17.11 31.68 -11.53
C VAL A 123 18.14 32.75 -11.82
N VAL A 124 18.50 33.48 -10.77
CA VAL A 124 19.41 34.60 -10.83
C VAL A 124 20.60 34.32 -9.92
N ARG A 125 21.81 34.63 -10.41
CA ARG A 125 23.07 34.57 -9.68
C ARG A 125 23.51 35.97 -9.27
N PHE A 126 23.89 36.13 -8.01
CA PHE A 126 24.53 37.35 -7.48
C PHE A 126 25.99 37.11 -7.17
N ALA A 127 26.83 38.06 -7.58
CA ALA A 127 28.25 38.08 -7.24
C ALA A 127 28.47 38.62 -5.82
N GLU A 128 29.26 37.92 -5.00
CA GLU A 128 29.55 38.26 -3.60
C GLU A 128 28.34 38.14 -2.64
N ASP A 129 28.58 38.38 -1.34
CA ASP A 129 27.60 38.24 -0.24
C ASP A 129 26.48 39.33 -0.26
N SER A 130 26.15 39.94 -1.41
CA SER A 130 25.12 40.97 -1.56
C SER A 130 24.11 40.60 -2.64
N LEU A 131 22.81 40.79 -2.36
CA LEU A 131 21.71 40.63 -3.33
C LEU A 131 21.32 41.97 -3.97
N ASP A 132 22.28 42.90 -4.15
CA ASP A 132 22.05 44.23 -4.71
C ASP A 132 23.00 44.51 -5.90
N GLY A 133 22.44 44.66 -7.10
CA GLY A 133 23.17 44.90 -8.34
C GLY A 133 24.01 43.70 -8.82
N ASN A 134 24.47 43.76 -10.08
CA ASN A 134 25.30 42.72 -10.73
C ASN A 134 24.65 41.32 -10.80
N GLU A 135 23.35 41.27 -11.07
CA GLU A 135 22.62 40.02 -11.26
C GLU A 135 22.90 39.40 -12.63
N GLU A 136 23.09 38.08 -12.65
CA GLU A 136 23.22 37.28 -13.86
C GLU A 136 22.06 36.30 -13.94
N VAL A 137 21.25 36.38 -14.99
CA VAL A 137 20.14 35.45 -15.20
C VAL A 137 20.68 34.15 -15.78
N LEU A 138 20.54 33.06 -15.03
CA LEU A 138 21.00 31.73 -15.44
C LEU A 138 19.90 30.89 -16.09
N PHE A 139 18.64 31.16 -15.77
CA PHE A 139 17.48 30.46 -16.31
C PHE A 139 16.25 31.36 -16.27
N THR A 140 15.39 31.26 -17.28
CA THR A 140 14.08 31.88 -17.30
C THR A 140 13.09 30.88 -17.88
N ALA A 141 12.10 30.50 -17.09
CA ALA A 141 11.04 29.61 -17.52
C ALA A 141 10.07 30.36 -18.44
N ALA A 142 9.40 29.62 -19.33
CA ALA A 142 8.30 30.18 -20.10
C ALA A 142 7.12 30.55 -19.19
N PRO A 143 6.25 31.51 -19.57
CA PRO A 143 5.14 31.95 -18.72
C PRO A 143 4.14 30.85 -18.33
N ASP A 144 4.00 29.81 -19.15
CA ASP A 144 3.11 28.66 -18.91
C ASP A 144 3.75 27.51 -18.10
N VAL A 145 4.96 27.75 -17.59
CA VAL A 145 5.71 26.84 -16.72
C VAL A 145 5.74 27.41 -15.32
N TYR A 146 5.58 26.60 -14.29
CA TYR A 146 5.78 27.04 -12.91
C TYR A 146 7.06 26.45 -12.36
N ALA A 147 8.13 27.22 -12.25
CA ALA A 147 9.27 26.80 -11.43
C ALA A 147 8.80 26.75 -9.97
N GLU A 148 8.80 25.58 -9.36
CA GLU A 148 8.31 25.37 -7.99
C GLU A 148 9.44 25.66 -7.00
N ASP A 149 10.55 24.94 -7.16
CA ASP A 149 11.66 24.88 -6.21
C ASP A 149 13.01 24.69 -6.92
N MET A 150 14.11 24.99 -6.24
CA MET A 150 15.47 24.88 -6.76
C MET A 150 16.38 24.13 -5.78
N TYR A 151 17.10 23.14 -6.32
CA TYR A 151 18.07 22.32 -5.59
C TYR A 151 19.48 22.54 -6.14
N VAL A 152 20.47 22.62 -5.26
CA VAL A 152 21.88 22.66 -5.65
C VAL A 152 22.50 21.30 -5.33
N LEU A 153 22.91 20.56 -6.35
CA LEU A 153 23.46 19.20 -6.19
C LEU A 153 24.95 19.22 -5.84
N SER A 154 25.67 20.24 -6.31
CA SER A 154 27.11 20.40 -6.12
C SER A 154 27.56 21.78 -6.59
N THR A 155 28.88 22.02 -6.60
CA THR A 155 29.48 23.20 -7.24
C THR A 155 29.38 23.22 -8.78
N LEU A 156 28.58 22.34 -9.38
CA LEU A 156 28.51 22.13 -10.82
C LEU A 156 27.12 22.41 -11.39
N HIS A 157 26.06 22.02 -10.68
CA HIS A 157 24.70 22.06 -11.22
C HIS A 157 23.68 22.58 -10.20
N ALA A 158 22.77 23.42 -10.66
CA ALA A 158 21.49 23.68 -10.01
C ALA A 158 20.38 22.96 -10.79
N VAL A 159 19.38 22.47 -10.07
CA VAL A 159 18.23 21.75 -10.63
C VAL A 159 16.96 22.48 -10.20
N VAL A 160 16.19 22.98 -11.17
CA VAL A 160 14.91 23.62 -10.92
C VAL A 160 13.81 22.59 -11.17
N LYS A 161 12.98 22.32 -10.17
CA LYS A 161 11.75 21.54 -10.35
C LYS A 161 10.68 22.47 -10.90
N THR A 162 10.04 22.06 -11.98
CA THR A 162 9.03 22.86 -12.67
C THR A 162 7.75 22.05 -12.91
N PHE A 163 6.60 22.70 -12.99
CA PHE A 163 5.38 22.13 -13.56
C PHE A 163 5.15 22.68 -14.95
N GLU A 164 4.99 21.80 -15.93
CA GLU A 164 4.69 22.15 -17.31
C GLU A 164 3.43 21.41 -17.74
N ARG A 165 2.38 22.16 -18.10
CA ARG A 165 1.09 21.57 -18.51
C ARG A 165 0.60 20.54 -17.50
N GLY A 166 0.77 20.79 -16.20
CA GLY A 166 0.38 19.97 -15.06
C GLY A 166 1.12 18.65 -14.89
N LEU A 167 2.36 18.54 -15.37
CA LEU A 167 3.27 17.46 -15.01
C LEU A 167 4.60 18.02 -14.51
N PRO A 168 5.25 17.36 -13.53
CA PRO A 168 6.55 17.78 -13.07
C PRO A 168 7.64 17.51 -14.12
N ALA A 169 8.61 18.41 -14.19
CA ALA A 169 9.83 18.34 -14.99
C ALA A 169 11.00 18.95 -14.22
N PHE A 170 12.21 18.75 -14.73
CA PHE A 170 13.41 19.36 -14.15
C PHE A 170 14.19 20.11 -15.22
N PHE A 171 14.74 21.27 -14.86
CA PHE A 171 15.76 21.95 -15.64
C PHE A 171 17.08 21.91 -14.90
N VAL A 172 18.13 21.51 -15.60
CA VAL A 172 19.49 21.48 -15.07
C VAL A 172 20.26 22.68 -15.62
N ILE A 173 20.82 23.47 -14.71
CA ILE A 173 21.61 24.66 -15.00
C ILE A 173 23.07 24.34 -14.68
N GLU A 174 23.98 24.51 -15.64
CA GLU A 174 25.42 24.40 -15.39
C GLU A 174 25.97 25.68 -14.76
N LEU A 175 26.46 25.60 -13.53
CA LEU A 175 26.86 26.78 -12.75
C LEU A 175 28.23 27.35 -13.14
N GLN A 176 29.08 26.55 -13.80
CA GLN A 176 30.43 26.98 -14.22
C GLN A 176 30.51 27.51 -15.65
N GLN A 177 29.41 27.45 -16.42
CA GLN A 177 29.36 27.91 -17.81
C GLN A 177 28.26 28.98 -17.94
N SER A 178 28.64 30.25 -17.96
CA SER A 178 27.72 31.40 -17.98
C SER A 178 26.84 31.52 -19.24
N GLU A 179 27.05 30.67 -20.25
CA GLU A 179 26.28 30.66 -21.50
C GLU A 179 25.69 29.28 -21.85
N ALA A 180 25.77 28.30 -20.95
CA ALA A 180 25.22 26.98 -21.21
C ALA A 180 23.68 27.03 -21.13
N GLU A 181 23.01 26.61 -22.21
CA GLU A 181 21.56 26.48 -22.24
C GLU A 181 21.09 25.45 -21.19
N PRO A 182 20.12 25.79 -20.33
CA PRO A 182 19.56 24.88 -19.34
C PRO A 182 19.02 23.61 -20.01
N THR A 183 19.41 22.45 -19.47
CA THR A 183 18.99 21.16 -20.01
C THR A 183 17.67 20.73 -19.38
N ARG A 184 16.62 20.62 -20.19
CA ARG A 184 15.34 20.07 -19.75
C ARG A 184 15.42 18.55 -19.64
N VAL A 185 15.22 18.03 -18.43
CA VAL A 185 15.13 16.61 -18.12
C VAL A 185 13.69 16.26 -17.84
N SER A 186 13.04 15.61 -18.80
CA SER A 186 11.69 15.08 -18.59
C SER A 186 11.77 13.72 -17.91
N PRO A 187 11.07 13.51 -16.79
CA PRO A 187 10.98 12.18 -16.16
C PRO A 187 10.48 11.08 -17.10
N ALA A 188 9.72 11.46 -18.14
CA ALA A 188 9.33 10.58 -19.25
C ALA A 188 10.50 9.75 -19.82
N HIS A 189 11.71 10.29 -19.77
CA HIS A 189 12.94 9.66 -20.24
C HIS A 189 13.34 8.39 -19.45
N PHE A 190 13.00 8.31 -18.16
CA PHE A 190 13.44 7.24 -17.26
C PHE A 190 12.58 5.97 -17.31
N PHE A 191 11.59 5.93 -18.21
CA PHE A 191 10.61 4.84 -18.25
C PHE A 191 10.87 3.79 -19.33
N ASN A 192 11.83 4.01 -20.22
CA ASN A 192 12.02 3.22 -21.44
C ASN A 192 12.90 1.96 -21.22
N GLU A 193 12.49 1.05 -20.34
CA GLU A 193 13.03 -0.34 -20.22
C GLU A 193 12.20 -1.37 -21.04
N GLY A 194 11.60 -0.98 -22.17
CA GLY A 194 10.80 -1.91 -22.99
C GLY A 194 9.49 -2.42 -22.36
N GLN A 195 9.07 -1.85 -21.23
CA GLN A 195 7.75 -2.03 -20.62
C GLN A 195 6.85 -0.85 -21.04
N PRO A 196 5.59 -1.07 -21.47
CA PRO A 196 4.67 0.03 -21.74
C PRO A 196 4.29 0.70 -20.41
N PHE A 197 4.99 1.77 -20.06
CA PHE A 197 4.57 2.71 -19.03
C PHE A 197 3.65 3.73 -19.68
N PHE A 198 2.44 3.92 -19.14
CA PHE A 198 1.47 4.88 -19.63
C PHE A 198 1.93 6.30 -19.25
N ALA A 199 2.74 6.90 -20.12
CA ALA A 199 3.47 8.16 -19.93
C ALA A 199 2.59 9.44 -19.80
N LYS A 200 1.42 9.37 -19.17
CA LYS A 200 0.46 10.47 -19.09
C LYS A 200 0.29 11.05 -17.68
N LEU A 201 0.59 10.29 -16.64
CA LEU A 201 0.44 10.68 -15.23
C LEU A 201 1.67 10.23 -14.44
N TYR A 202 2.35 11.15 -13.76
CA TYR A 202 3.42 10.80 -12.86
C TYR A 202 3.69 11.95 -11.87
N ASP A 203 4.24 11.59 -10.73
CA ASP A 203 4.87 12.52 -9.80
C ASP A 203 6.37 12.22 -9.68
N VAL A 204 7.17 13.25 -9.41
CA VAL A 204 8.60 13.12 -9.15
C VAL A 204 9.05 14.01 -8.01
N SER A 205 9.75 13.40 -7.05
CA SER A 205 10.49 14.12 -6.02
C SER A 205 11.99 13.96 -6.25
N ALA A 206 12.73 15.06 -6.20
CA ALA A 206 14.18 15.05 -6.16
C ALA A 206 14.66 14.90 -4.71
N PHE A 207 15.65 14.04 -4.49
CA PHE A 207 16.38 13.98 -3.23
C PHE A 207 17.79 14.49 -3.46
N THR A 208 18.11 15.62 -2.83
CA THR A 208 19.50 15.97 -2.57
C THR A 208 19.86 15.36 -1.23
N GLY A 209 20.65 14.29 -1.23
CA GLY A 209 21.36 13.93 -0.01
C GLY A 209 22.18 15.14 0.45
N THR A 210 22.39 15.30 1.75
CA THR A 210 23.50 16.11 2.28
C THR A 210 24.81 15.41 1.89
N TYR A 211 25.12 15.39 0.60
CA TYR A 211 26.37 14.86 0.10
C TYR A 211 27.43 15.89 0.47
N SER A 212 28.37 15.49 1.33
CA SER A 212 29.57 16.28 1.61
C SER A 212 30.50 16.38 0.40
N GLU A 213 30.20 15.66 -0.69
CA GLU A 213 31.03 15.54 -1.89
C GLU A 213 30.26 16.01 -3.14
N PRO A 214 30.90 16.76 -4.06
CA PRO A 214 30.31 17.17 -5.33
C PRO A 214 29.80 15.98 -6.15
N THR A 215 28.52 15.97 -6.54
CA THR A 215 27.91 14.95 -7.40
C THR A 215 27.28 15.54 -8.67
N SER A 216 27.29 14.76 -9.76
CA SER A 216 26.48 14.98 -10.97
C SER A 216 25.24 14.08 -11.02
N VAL A 217 25.01 13.28 -9.98
CA VAL A 217 23.90 12.33 -9.90
C VAL A 217 22.70 12.96 -9.21
N LEU A 218 21.59 13.02 -9.92
CA LEU A 218 20.28 13.42 -9.42
C LEU A 218 19.47 12.17 -9.06
N SER A 219 19.10 12.04 -7.79
CA SER A 219 18.25 10.95 -7.30
C SER A 219 16.78 11.36 -7.33
N LEU A 220 15.97 10.63 -8.09
CA LEU A 220 14.55 10.91 -8.31
C LEU A 220 13.69 9.73 -7.82
N SER A 221 12.68 9.98 -6.99
CA SER A 221 11.59 9.01 -6.80
C SER A 221 10.48 9.31 -7.77
N ILE A 222 10.09 8.31 -8.55
CA ILE A 222 9.08 8.42 -9.59
C ILE A 222 7.97 7.42 -9.34
N GLU A 223 6.72 7.88 -9.40
CA GLU A 223 5.52 7.06 -9.24
C GLU A 223 4.33 7.60 -10.05
N SER A 224 3.22 6.86 -10.03
CA SER A 224 1.93 7.28 -10.59
C SER A 224 0.78 6.72 -9.74
N LEU A 225 -0.48 6.95 -10.13
CA LEU A 225 -1.64 6.43 -9.39
C LEU A 225 -1.67 4.90 -9.29
N THR A 226 -1.07 4.20 -10.27
CA THR A 226 -1.06 2.74 -10.40
C THR A 226 0.36 2.15 -10.36
N GLN A 227 1.41 2.97 -10.32
CA GLN A 227 2.79 2.49 -10.36
C GLN A 227 3.49 2.78 -9.04
N PRO A 228 3.90 1.76 -8.27
CA PRO A 228 4.66 1.95 -7.05
C PRO A 228 5.98 2.65 -7.33
N SER A 229 6.43 3.43 -6.35
CA SER A 229 7.64 4.25 -6.48
C SER A 229 8.90 3.49 -6.90
N ARG A 230 9.69 4.15 -7.73
CA ARG A 230 11.02 3.71 -8.17
C ARG A 230 12.00 4.84 -7.90
N VAL A 231 13.19 4.50 -7.41
CA VAL A 231 14.29 5.45 -7.27
C VAL A 231 15.20 5.31 -8.48
N VAL A 232 15.37 6.42 -9.20
CA VAL A 232 16.23 6.55 -10.37
C VAL A 232 17.40 7.44 -10.01
N GLU A 233 18.62 6.97 -10.27
CA GLU A 233 19.82 7.78 -10.22
C GLU A 233 20.17 8.20 -11.65
N TYR A 234 20.09 9.50 -11.93
CA TYR A 234 20.40 10.09 -13.22
C TYR A 234 21.72 10.85 -13.17
N ASP A 235 22.73 10.38 -13.89
CA ASP A 235 23.97 11.13 -14.10
C ASP A 235 23.76 12.19 -15.18
N ILE A 236 23.69 13.44 -14.74
CA ILE A 236 23.45 14.62 -15.58
C ILE A 236 24.52 14.74 -16.67
N ARG A 237 25.79 14.47 -16.35
CA ARG A 237 26.91 14.67 -17.30
C ARG A 237 26.96 13.57 -18.35
N ALA A 238 26.75 12.34 -17.92
CA ALA A 238 26.75 11.19 -18.82
C ALA A 238 25.44 11.09 -19.63
N GLY A 239 24.36 11.72 -19.17
CA GLY A 239 23.02 11.55 -19.73
C GLY A 239 22.48 10.12 -19.56
N THR A 240 23.02 9.38 -18.59
CA THR A 240 22.67 7.98 -18.31
C THR A 240 21.95 7.87 -16.98
N TRP A 241 21.08 6.88 -16.84
CA TRP A 241 20.37 6.62 -15.59
C TRP A 241 20.33 5.13 -15.26
N THR A 242 20.12 4.83 -13.98
CA THR A 242 19.85 3.48 -13.50
C THR A 242 18.74 3.49 -12.44
N VAL A 243 17.97 2.41 -12.37
CA VAL A 243 16.98 2.24 -11.28
C VAL A 243 17.67 1.53 -10.12
N THR A 244 17.87 2.25 -9.01
CA THR A 244 18.55 1.71 -7.82
C THR A 244 17.58 1.05 -6.85
N HIS A 245 16.31 1.44 -6.88
CA HIS A 245 15.28 0.83 -6.04
C HIS A 245 13.94 0.72 -6.76
N LYS A 246 13.27 -0.43 -6.65
CA LYS A 246 11.88 -0.63 -7.09
C LYS A 246 11.06 -1.06 -5.88
N ARG A 247 10.05 -0.27 -5.50
CA ARG A 247 9.16 -0.61 -4.38
C ARG A 247 8.36 -1.87 -4.72
N HIS A 248 8.68 -2.98 -4.06
CA HIS A 248 7.93 -4.22 -4.21
C HIS A 248 6.62 -4.16 -3.42
N VAL A 249 5.48 -4.29 -4.11
CA VAL A 249 4.15 -4.35 -3.52
C VAL A 249 3.59 -5.76 -3.73
N PRO A 250 3.53 -6.61 -2.69
CA PRO A 250 3.08 -7.99 -2.84
C PRO A 250 1.69 -8.10 -3.45
N PHE A 251 1.53 -8.99 -4.42
CA PHE A 251 0.24 -9.32 -5.05
C PHE A 251 -0.42 -8.14 -5.77
N TYR A 252 0.38 -7.18 -6.25
CA TYR A 252 -0.10 -6.04 -7.02
C TYR A 252 0.48 -6.10 -8.43
N ALA A 253 -0.38 -6.01 -9.43
CA ALA A 253 0.02 -6.05 -10.84
C ALA A 253 -0.46 -4.77 -11.52
N PRO A 254 0.44 -3.79 -11.76
CA PRO A 254 0.06 -2.50 -12.34
C PRO A 254 -0.71 -2.62 -13.68
N LYS A 255 -0.42 -3.65 -14.47
CA LYS A 255 -1.09 -3.94 -15.76
C LYS A 255 -2.61 -4.18 -15.68
N LEU A 256 -3.17 -4.38 -14.48
CA LEU A 256 -4.61 -4.57 -14.28
C LEU A 256 -5.38 -3.24 -14.26
N TYR A 257 -4.66 -2.12 -14.21
CA TYR A 257 -5.24 -0.79 -14.13
C TYR A 257 -4.77 0.04 -15.32
N THR A 258 -5.57 1.04 -15.64
CA THR A 258 -5.27 2.04 -16.65
C THR A 258 -5.33 3.42 -16.02
N GLU A 259 -4.64 4.36 -16.66
CA GLU A 259 -4.53 5.75 -16.24
C GLU A 259 -4.92 6.65 -17.40
N GLN A 260 -5.76 7.64 -17.12
CA GLN A 260 -6.18 8.63 -18.09
C GLN A 260 -6.01 10.03 -17.53
N ARG A 261 -5.67 10.96 -18.42
CA ARG A 261 -5.63 12.38 -18.11
C ARG A 261 -6.59 13.10 -19.04
N TRP A 262 -7.50 13.87 -18.48
CA TRP A 262 -8.48 14.67 -19.21
C TRP A 262 -8.35 16.14 -18.85
N SER A 263 -8.91 17.00 -19.69
CA SER A 263 -9.07 18.42 -19.42
C SER A 263 -10.53 18.79 -19.69
N THR A 264 -11.12 19.56 -18.79
CA THR A 264 -12.48 20.09 -19.01
C THR A 264 -12.47 21.07 -20.20
N PRO A 265 -13.58 21.19 -20.94
CA PRO A 265 -13.61 21.98 -22.17
C PRO A 265 -13.67 23.49 -21.95
N GLU A 266 -14.19 23.97 -20.81
CA GLU A 266 -14.37 25.40 -20.56
C GLU A 266 -13.11 26.02 -19.96
N SER A 267 -12.68 25.55 -18.78
CA SER A 267 -11.54 26.10 -18.05
C SER A 267 -10.24 25.31 -18.23
N GLY A 268 -10.27 24.17 -18.92
CA GLY A 268 -9.08 23.35 -19.16
C GLY A 268 -8.59 22.56 -17.94
N ILE A 269 -9.42 22.40 -16.91
CA ILE A 269 -9.05 21.81 -15.61
C ILE A 269 -8.55 20.37 -15.81
N PRO A 270 -7.29 20.06 -15.46
CA PRO A 270 -6.77 18.71 -15.58
C PRO A 270 -7.39 17.76 -14.57
N ILE A 271 -7.74 16.56 -15.03
CA ILE A 271 -8.23 15.45 -14.20
C ILE A 271 -7.35 14.24 -14.48
N SER A 272 -6.65 13.79 -13.44
CA SER A 272 -5.76 12.63 -13.47
C SER A 272 -6.47 11.45 -12.82
N ILE A 273 -6.85 10.42 -13.56
CA ILE A 273 -7.70 9.34 -13.05
C ILE A 273 -7.16 7.95 -13.36
N ALA A 274 -7.29 7.04 -12.40
CA ALA A 274 -6.93 5.64 -12.52
C ALA A 274 -8.11 4.73 -12.18
N PHE A 275 -8.25 3.63 -12.92
CA PHE A 275 -9.31 2.64 -12.72
C PHE A 275 -8.89 1.30 -13.31
N LYS A 276 -9.68 0.23 -13.09
CA LYS A 276 -9.37 -1.09 -13.67
C LYS A 276 -9.47 -1.06 -15.19
N ALA A 277 -8.53 -1.70 -15.87
CA ALA A 277 -8.46 -1.68 -17.33
C ALA A 277 -9.67 -2.37 -18.01
N ASP A 278 -10.35 -3.30 -17.32
CA ASP A 278 -11.54 -4.00 -17.82
C ASP A 278 -12.86 -3.25 -17.54
N ALA A 279 -12.84 -2.13 -16.80
CA ALA A 279 -14.06 -1.47 -16.34
C ALA A 279 -14.82 -0.70 -17.43
N GLU A 280 -14.16 -0.24 -18.50
CA GLU A 280 -14.82 0.49 -19.60
C GLU A 280 -15.69 -0.44 -20.47
N ASP A 281 -15.38 -1.74 -20.52
CA ASP A 281 -16.13 -2.73 -21.31
C ASP A 281 -17.54 -3.00 -20.75
N ASP A 282 -17.76 -2.72 -19.46
CA ASP A 282 -19.00 -2.99 -18.75
C ASP A 282 -20.09 -1.94 -19.03
N GLY A 283 -19.73 -0.74 -19.52
CA GLY A 283 -20.67 0.34 -19.90
C GLY A 283 -21.46 0.98 -18.74
N GLU A 284 -21.20 0.58 -17.49
CA GLU A 284 -21.87 1.08 -16.29
C GLU A 284 -21.14 2.30 -15.70
N PRO A 285 -21.87 3.30 -15.13
CA PRO A 285 -21.23 4.45 -14.46
C PRO A 285 -20.33 4.00 -13.30
N MET A 286 -19.06 4.41 -13.29
CA MET A 286 -18.12 3.96 -12.26
C MET A 286 -18.35 4.69 -10.91
N PRO A 287 -18.16 4.01 -9.78
CA PRO A 287 -17.88 4.67 -8.50
C PRO A 287 -16.57 5.45 -8.60
N VAL A 288 -16.56 6.72 -8.18
CA VAL A 288 -15.37 7.58 -8.30
C VAL A 288 -15.06 8.25 -6.97
N LEU A 289 -13.80 8.15 -6.53
CA LEU A 289 -13.22 8.99 -5.49
C LEU A 289 -12.37 10.06 -6.16
N LEU A 290 -12.68 11.33 -5.96
CA LEU A 290 -11.87 12.47 -6.40
C LEU A 290 -11.15 13.09 -5.20
N ASP A 291 -9.84 13.25 -5.30
CA ASP A 291 -8.96 13.91 -4.31
C ASP A 291 -8.51 15.27 -4.86
N MET A 292 -8.46 16.31 -4.03
CA MET A 292 -8.00 17.64 -4.44
C MET A 292 -7.55 18.50 -3.25
N TYR A 293 -6.85 19.59 -3.55
CA TYR A 293 -6.38 20.56 -2.55
C TYR A 293 -6.82 22.00 -2.90
N GLY A 294 -6.09 22.70 -3.77
CA GLY A 294 -6.49 24.00 -4.33
C GLY A 294 -6.18 25.21 -3.45
N ALA A 295 -4.98 25.28 -2.88
CA ALA A 295 -4.49 26.43 -2.12
C ALA A 295 -2.95 26.46 -2.06
N TYR A 296 -2.40 27.64 -1.77
CA TYR A 296 -0.99 27.93 -1.47
C TYR A 296 0.01 27.62 -2.60
N GLY A 297 -0.45 27.51 -3.84
CA GLY A 297 0.35 27.02 -4.96
C GLY A 297 0.79 25.57 -4.83
N SER A 298 0.20 24.81 -3.91
CA SER A 298 0.61 23.42 -3.64
C SER A 298 0.06 22.49 -4.74
N PRO A 299 0.93 21.73 -5.44
CA PRO A 299 0.47 20.78 -6.44
C PRO A 299 -0.26 19.60 -5.80
N SER A 300 -1.22 19.01 -6.50
CA SER A 300 -1.90 17.81 -6.04
C SER A 300 -1.09 16.54 -6.35
N ASP A 301 -0.76 15.77 -5.31
CA ASP A 301 0.09 14.56 -5.39
C ASP A 301 -0.46 13.45 -6.30
N VAL A 302 0.22 13.13 -7.41
CA VAL A 302 -0.10 11.98 -8.29
C VAL A 302 0.68 10.72 -7.84
N THR A 303 0.38 10.22 -6.64
CA THR A 303 1.19 9.18 -5.96
C THR A 303 0.51 7.83 -5.74
N PHE A 304 1.31 6.76 -5.66
CA PHE A 304 0.82 5.41 -5.38
C PHE A 304 0.67 5.17 -3.87
N ARG A 305 -0.58 5.24 -3.38
CA ARG A 305 -0.90 4.97 -1.97
C ARG A 305 -1.31 3.51 -1.77
N GLY A 306 -0.34 2.59 -1.69
CA GLY A 306 -0.62 1.14 -1.66
C GLY A 306 -1.58 0.62 -0.57
N ALA A 307 -1.67 1.27 0.60
CA ALA A 307 -2.61 0.90 1.66
C ALA A 307 -4.02 1.49 1.46
N PHE A 308 -4.19 2.43 0.53
CA PHE A 308 -5.42 3.20 0.31
C PHE A 308 -5.94 3.04 -1.13
N SER A 309 -5.14 3.42 -2.14
CA SER A 309 -5.54 3.40 -3.54
C SER A 309 -5.79 1.97 -4.06
N ARG A 310 -4.92 1.01 -3.71
CA ARG A 310 -5.06 -0.36 -4.21
C ARG A 310 -6.40 -1.01 -3.81
N PRO A 311 -6.81 -1.07 -2.53
CA PRO A 311 -8.08 -1.69 -2.16
C PRO A 311 -9.31 -1.11 -2.87
N LEU A 312 -9.29 0.19 -3.18
CA LEU A 312 -10.37 0.87 -3.91
C LEU A 312 -10.35 0.50 -5.40
N LEU A 313 -9.18 0.54 -6.04
CA LEU A 313 -9.05 0.09 -7.42
C LEU A 313 -9.43 -1.40 -7.57
N ASP A 314 -9.02 -2.25 -6.63
CA ASP A 314 -9.40 -3.68 -6.57
C ASP A 314 -10.92 -3.88 -6.38
N ALA A 315 -11.61 -2.90 -5.77
CA ALA A 315 -13.06 -2.89 -5.63
C ALA A 315 -13.80 -2.45 -6.90
N GLY A 316 -13.11 -1.86 -7.87
CA GLY A 316 -13.72 -1.21 -9.03
C GLY A 316 -14.06 0.26 -8.80
N VAL A 317 -13.52 0.90 -7.76
CA VAL A 317 -13.63 2.35 -7.56
C VAL A 317 -12.51 3.05 -8.35
N ALA A 318 -12.89 3.99 -9.22
CA ALA A 318 -11.93 4.86 -9.89
C ALA A 318 -11.40 5.92 -8.91
N ILE A 319 -10.11 6.24 -9.01
CA ILE A 319 -9.44 7.24 -8.17
C ILE A 319 -8.95 8.35 -9.07
N GLY A 320 -9.45 9.56 -8.86
CA GLY A 320 -9.08 10.75 -9.60
C GLY A 320 -8.47 11.82 -8.72
N ILE A 321 -7.67 12.69 -9.34
CA ILE A 321 -7.17 13.94 -8.79
C ILE A 321 -7.67 15.06 -9.69
N VAL A 322 -8.29 16.07 -9.11
CA VAL A 322 -8.75 17.27 -9.84
C VAL A 322 -7.78 18.41 -9.53
N HIS A 323 -7.08 18.88 -10.56
CA HIS A 323 -6.05 19.91 -10.45
C HIS A 323 -6.68 21.30 -10.57
N VAL A 324 -7.46 21.67 -9.55
CA VAL A 324 -8.15 22.96 -9.43
C VAL A 324 -7.18 24.15 -9.30
N HIS A 325 -7.67 25.37 -9.47
CA HIS A 325 -6.93 26.60 -9.18
C HIS A 325 -6.41 26.63 -7.74
N GLY A 326 -5.43 27.48 -7.46
CA GLY A 326 -4.72 27.53 -6.18
C GLY A 326 -3.59 26.51 -6.08
N GLY A 327 -3.55 25.49 -6.96
CA GLY A 327 -2.36 24.69 -7.23
C GLY A 327 -1.45 25.32 -8.28
N CYS A 328 -0.23 24.80 -8.45
CA CYS A 328 0.76 25.34 -9.40
C CYS A 328 0.86 24.60 -10.75
N GLU A 329 0.00 23.59 -10.98
CA GLU A 329 0.11 22.68 -12.10
C GLU A 329 0.10 23.37 -13.48
N LEU A 330 -0.64 24.47 -13.63
CA LEU A 330 -0.78 25.18 -14.91
C LEU A 330 -0.14 26.58 -14.93
N GLY A 331 0.80 26.86 -14.02
CA GLY A 331 1.50 28.15 -14.00
C GLY A 331 1.05 29.09 -12.90
N HIS A 332 1.66 30.27 -12.86
CA HIS A 332 1.42 31.28 -11.84
C HIS A 332 -0.02 31.81 -11.80
N ASP A 333 -0.63 32.04 -12.97
CA ASP A 333 -2.04 32.47 -13.08
C ASP A 333 -3.00 31.42 -12.51
N TRP A 334 -2.60 30.14 -12.50
CA TRP A 334 -3.38 29.07 -11.89
C TRP A 334 -3.34 29.15 -10.36
N VAL A 335 -2.19 29.54 -9.80
CA VAL A 335 -1.99 29.78 -8.36
C VAL A 335 -2.78 31.01 -7.91
N THR A 336 -2.48 32.17 -8.49
CA THR A 336 -3.11 33.45 -8.10
C THR A 336 -4.61 33.46 -8.40
N GLY A 337 -5.02 32.69 -9.40
CA GLY A 337 -6.43 32.46 -9.70
C GLY A 337 -7.21 31.74 -8.60
N GLY A 338 -6.55 31.11 -7.63
CA GLY A 338 -7.16 30.50 -6.46
C GLY A 338 -7.12 31.38 -5.20
N GLN A 339 -6.51 32.56 -5.26
CA GLN A 339 -6.29 33.43 -4.10
C GLN A 339 -7.40 34.47 -3.90
N GLY A 340 -7.52 34.93 -2.66
CA GLY A 340 -8.58 35.82 -2.22
C GLY A 340 -9.95 35.14 -2.14
N SER A 341 -10.96 35.89 -1.75
CA SER A 341 -12.32 35.34 -1.56
C SER A 341 -12.93 34.85 -2.88
N ALA A 342 -12.70 35.60 -3.97
CA ALA A 342 -13.10 35.22 -5.32
C ALA A 342 -12.37 33.95 -5.81
N GLY A 343 -11.08 33.82 -5.51
CA GLY A 343 -10.31 32.61 -5.80
C GLY A 343 -10.81 31.40 -5.01
N THR A 344 -11.04 31.58 -3.70
CA THR A 344 -11.65 30.55 -2.83
C THR A 344 -12.96 30.03 -3.41
N ARG A 345 -13.82 30.93 -3.91
CA ARG A 345 -15.06 30.56 -4.59
C ARG A 345 -14.80 29.85 -5.92
N ARG A 346 -13.83 30.32 -6.71
CA ARG A 346 -13.47 29.75 -8.01
C ARG A 346 -12.95 28.33 -7.91
N VAL A 347 -12.12 28.02 -6.91
CA VAL A 347 -11.62 26.64 -6.69
C VAL A 347 -12.79 25.67 -6.52
N MET A 348 -13.88 26.09 -5.86
CA MET A 348 -15.10 25.27 -5.78
C MET A 348 -15.83 25.16 -7.11
N ASP A 349 -15.86 26.21 -7.93
CA ASP A 349 -16.41 26.17 -9.29
C ASP A 349 -15.64 25.22 -10.21
N ASP A 350 -14.32 25.11 -10.06
CA ASP A 350 -13.53 24.13 -10.80
C ASP A 350 -13.96 22.70 -10.48
N VAL A 351 -14.23 22.41 -9.19
CA VAL A 351 -14.75 21.10 -8.78
C VAL A 351 -16.12 20.85 -9.43
N LEU A 352 -17.01 21.84 -9.46
CA LEU A 352 -18.32 21.72 -10.10
C LEU A 352 -18.21 21.49 -11.61
N GLU A 353 -17.29 22.18 -12.28
CA GLU A 353 -17.01 21.97 -13.70
C GLU A 353 -16.48 20.56 -13.96
N ALA A 354 -15.53 20.07 -13.14
CA ALA A 354 -15.00 18.71 -13.23
C ALA A 354 -16.10 17.65 -13.01
N LEU A 355 -17.00 17.87 -12.03
CA LEU A 355 -18.15 16.99 -11.79
C LEU A 355 -19.08 16.94 -13.00
N ARG A 356 -19.49 18.09 -13.53
CA ARG A 356 -20.34 18.19 -14.73
C ARG A 356 -19.67 17.50 -15.92
N TYR A 357 -18.36 17.69 -16.10
CA TYR A 357 -17.63 17.06 -17.18
C TYR A 357 -17.63 15.52 -17.07
N LEU A 358 -17.34 14.99 -15.88
CA LEU A 358 -17.31 13.54 -15.63
C LEU A 358 -18.71 12.90 -15.73
N VAL A 359 -19.73 13.57 -15.20
CA VAL A 359 -21.11 13.04 -15.11
C VAL A 359 -21.90 13.30 -16.39
N ASP A 360 -21.93 14.53 -16.88
CA ASP A 360 -22.84 14.96 -17.94
C ASP A 360 -22.26 14.79 -19.34
N GLU A 361 -20.97 15.07 -19.53
CA GLU A 361 -20.35 14.99 -20.85
C GLU A 361 -19.73 13.63 -21.12
N ARG A 362 -18.90 13.13 -20.20
CA ARG A 362 -18.24 11.82 -20.36
C ARG A 362 -19.12 10.64 -20.02
N LYS A 363 -20.19 10.85 -19.25
CA LYS A 363 -21.03 9.77 -18.69
C LYS A 363 -20.20 8.70 -17.96
N PHE A 364 -19.07 9.11 -17.38
CA PHE A 364 -18.13 8.21 -16.72
C PHE A 364 -18.65 7.75 -15.35
N THR A 365 -19.44 8.59 -14.69
CA THR A 365 -20.02 8.37 -13.37
C THR A 365 -21.35 9.10 -13.23
N THR A 366 -21.98 9.03 -12.05
CA THR A 366 -23.18 9.77 -11.66
C THR A 366 -22.95 10.46 -10.31
N TYR A 367 -23.66 11.56 -10.01
CA TYR A 367 -23.46 12.34 -8.77
C TYR A 367 -23.54 11.47 -7.50
N ASP A 368 -24.49 10.52 -7.45
CA ASP A 368 -24.70 9.59 -6.35
C ASP A 368 -23.63 8.48 -6.24
N ARG A 369 -22.66 8.45 -7.17
CA ARG A 369 -21.49 7.55 -7.17
C ARG A 369 -20.15 8.29 -7.02
N VAL A 370 -20.19 9.62 -6.83
CA VAL A 370 -18.98 10.43 -6.62
C VAL A 370 -18.76 10.70 -5.14
N ILE A 371 -17.53 10.47 -4.69
CA ILE A 371 -17.02 10.87 -3.38
C ILE A 371 -15.93 11.92 -3.59
N LEU A 372 -16.05 13.06 -2.90
CA LEU A 372 -14.98 14.06 -2.82
C LEU A 372 -14.16 13.86 -1.55
N ARG A 373 -12.85 14.02 -1.66
CA ARG A 373 -11.91 13.95 -0.55
C ARG A 373 -10.94 15.12 -0.60
N GLY A 374 -10.69 15.72 0.56
CA GLY A 374 -9.77 16.83 0.71
C GLY A 374 -9.23 16.91 2.14
N ARG A 375 -8.01 17.44 2.29
CA ARG A 375 -7.34 17.61 3.59
C ARG A 375 -7.04 19.09 3.85
N SER A 376 -7.16 19.57 5.09
CA SER A 376 -6.79 20.95 5.44
C SER A 376 -7.58 21.95 4.58
N ALA A 377 -6.93 22.86 3.83
CA ALA A 377 -7.57 23.75 2.86
C ALA A 377 -8.33 22.97 1.76
N GLY A 378 -7.85 21.81 1.33
CA GLY A 378 -8.63 20.91 0.46
C GLY A 378 -9.95 20.46 1.09
N GLY A 379 -10.04 20.44 2.42
CA GLY A 379 -11.29 20.23 3.16
C GLY A 379 -12.30 21.35 2.96
N LEU A 380 -11.84 22.62 2.97
CA LEU A 380 -12.65 23.80 2.61
C LEU A 380 -13.20 23.63 1.19
N THR A 381 -12.31 23.32 0.24
CA THR A 381 -12.64 23.10 -1.18
C THR A 381 -13.74 22.06 -1.36
N VAL A 382 -13.55 20.83 -0.85
CA VAL A 382 -14.50 19.75 -1.14
C VAL A 382 -15.83 19.88 -0.40
N LEU A 383 -15.83 20.43 0.81
CA LEU A 383 -17.06 20.63 1.57
C LEU A 383 -17.87 21.81 1.03
N GLY A 384 -17.20 22.89 0.63
CA GLY A 384 -17.84 24.03 -0.04
C GLY A 384 -18.41 23.63 -1.40
N ALA A 385 -17.63 22.95 -2.24
CA ALA A 385 -18.10 22.45 -3.53
C ALA A 385 -19.28 21.48 -3.39
N ALA A 386 -19.27 20.60 -2.38
CA ALA A 386 -20.40 19.70 -2.14
C ALA A 386 -21.69 20.42 -1.78
N HIS A 387 -21.61 21.51 -1.02
CA HIS A 387 -22.76 22.36 -0.74
C HIS A 387 -23.31 23.05 -2.00
N LEU A 388 -22.41 23.44 -2.90
CA LEU A 388 -22.74 24.16 -4.13
C LEU A 388 -23.15 23.23 -5.29
N SER A 389 -22.92 21.93 -5.14
CA SER A 389 -23.28 20.92 -6.14
C SER A 389 -24.77 20.97 -6.49
N PRO A 390 -25.14 20.88 -7.78
CA PRO A 390 -26.55 20.91 -8.21
C PRO A 390 -27.32 19.66 -7.75
N GLN A 391 -26.62 18.58 -7.42
CA GLN A 391 -27.18 17.34 -6.90
C GLN A 391 -26.34 16.83 -5.72
N PRO A 392 -26.98 16.17 -4.73
CA PRO A 392 -26.25 15.59 -3.61
C PRO A 392 -25.31 14.50 -4.09
N LEU A 393 -24.08 14.52 -3.58
CA LEU A 393 -23.05 13.53 -3.87
C LEU A 393 -23.23 12.27 -3.00
N CYS A 394 -22.50 11.20 -3.33
CA CYS A 394 -22.48 9.98 -2.51
C CYS A 394 -21.98 10.28 -1.09
N ALA A 395 -20.76 10.82 -1.01
CA ALA A 395 -20.14 11.21 0.25
C ALA A 395 -19.09 12.31 0.06
N VAL A 396 -18.75 12.99 1.16
CA VAL A 396 -17.59 13.89 1.22
C VAL A 396 -16.75 13.57 2.43
N ILE A 397 -15.43 13.56 2.25
CA ILE A 397 -14.45 13.21 3.28
C ILE A 397 -13.51 14.40 3.49
N GLY A 398 -13.68 15.10 4.62
CA GLY A 398 -12.80 16.16 5.07
C GLY A 398 -11.79 15.64 6.10
N LEU A 399 -10.50 15.66 5.76
CA LEU A 399 -9.44 15.23 6.67
C LEU A 399 -8.77 16.45 7.32
N VAL A 400 -8.89 16.59 8.64
CA VAL A 400 -8.48 17.82 9.37
C VAL A 400 -8.89 19.11 8.63
N PRO A 401 -10.17 19.25 8.26
CA PRO A 401 -10.59 20.23 7.27
C PRO A 401 -10.75 21.64 7.86
N ALA A 402 -10.23 22.66 7.16
CA ALA A 402 -10.35 24.08 7.52
C ALA A 402 -11.76 24.61 7.16
N VAL A 403 -12.77 24.21 7.93
CA VAL A 403 -14.18 24.41 7.58
C VAL A 403 -14.75 25.74 8.01
N ASP A 404 -14.05 26.47 8.89
CA ASP A 404 -14.54 27.72 9.50
C ASP A 404 -13.61 28.90 9.18
N ALA A 405 -13.10 28.92 7.94
CA ALA A 405 -12.14 29.92 7.49
C ALA A 405 -12.64 31.37 7.71
N LEU A 406 -13.94 31.65 7.52
CA LEU A 406 -14.47 33.01 7.76
C LEU A 406 -14.30 33.45 9.22
N THR A 407 -14.70 32.63 10.18
CA THR A 407 -14.55 32.96 11.60
C THR A 407 -13.07 33.07 11.98
N SER A 408 -12.24 32.15 11.48
CA SER A 408 -10.79 32.16 11.73
C SER A 408 -10.09 33.38 11.15
N LEU A 409 -10.51 33.88 9.98
CA LEU A 409 -9.94 35.08 9.35
C LEU A 409 -10.34 36.38 10.07
N LEU A 410 -11.46 36.38 10.80
CA LEU A 410 -11.92 37.50 11.62
C LEU A 410 -11.25 37.54 13.02
N ASP A 411 -10.54 36.48 13.42
CA ASP A 411 -9.87 36.39 14.72
C ASP A 411 -8.34 36.27 14.55
N PRO A 412 -7.57 37.36 14.71
CA PRO A 412 -6.12 37.33 14.54
C PRO A 412 -5.39 36.51 15.63
N SER A 413 -6.08 36.02 16.66
CA SER A 413 -5.49 35.12 17.66
C SER A 413 -5.45 33.65 17.21
N CYS A 414 -6.21 33.30 16.16
CA CYS A 414 -6.19 31.97 15.56
C CYS A 414 -4.83 31.67 14.90
N PRO A 415 -4.35 30.42 14.94
CA PRO A 415 -3.14 30.04 14.23
C PRO A 415 -3.24 30.30 12.73
N LEU A 416 -2.15 30.77 12.12
CA LEU A 416 -2.01 31.01 10.68
C LEU A 416 -2.88 32.13 10.08
N THR A 417 -3.81 32.73 10.82
CA THR A 417 -4.74 33.75 10.30
C THR A 417 -4.03 34.88 9.54
N SER A 418 -2.97 35.46 10.10
CA SER A 418 -2.23 36.55 9.44
C SER A 418 -1.60 36.14 8.11
N GLU A 419 -1.23 34.86 7.96
CA GLU A 419 -0.66 34.29 6.73
C GLU A 419 -1.77 33.99 5.71
N GLU A 420 -2.98 33.66 6.17
CA GLU A 420 -4.08 33.20 5.34
C GLU A 420 -4.97 34.31 4.75
N LEU A 421 -4.84 35.56 5.22
CA LEU A 421 -5.58 36.71 4.66
C LEU A 421 -5.31 36.92 3.16
N GLU A 422 -4.05 36.76 2.72
CA GLU A 422 -3.69 36.90 1.31
C GLU A 422 -4.20 35.70 0.47
N GLU A 423 -4.32 34.52 1.09
CA GLU A 423 -4.75 33.30 0.40
C GLU A 423 -6.29 33.24 0.25
N PHE A 424 -7.04 33.52 1.30
CA PHE A 424 -8.51 33.34 1.30
C PHE A 424 -9.30 34.66 1.27
N GLY A 425 -8.67 35.80 1.51
CA GLY A 425 -9.29 37.13 1.55
C GLY A 425 -9.31 37.76 2.95
N ASP A 426 -9.64 39.05 3.01
CA ASP A 426 -9.64 39.85 4.24
C ASP A 426 -11.07 40.30 4.61
N PRO A 427 -11.87 39.43 5.25
CA PRO A 427 -13.26 39.74 5.58
C PRO A 427 -13.42 40.81 6.67
N ASP A 428 -12.37 41.16 7.42
CA ASP A 428 -12.42 42.24 8.41
C ASP A 428 -12.36 43.61 7.73
N ASN A 429 -11.62 43.71 6.61
CA ASN A 429 -11.43 44.96 5.87
C ASN A 429 -12.19 45.05 4.53
N SER A 430 -12.82 43.95 4.07
CA SER A 430 -13.56 43.90 2.80
C SER A 430 -14.94 43.26 2.97
N VAL A 431 -15.99 44.07 2.75
CA VAL A 431 -17.39 43.59 2.73
C VAL A 431 -17.63 42.59 1.59
N GLU A 432 -16.94 42.75 0.47
CA GLU A 432 -17.02 41.82 -0.65
C GLU A 432 -16.44 40.44 -0.28
N ASP A 433 -15.31 40.43 0.42
CA ASP A 433 -14.69 39.19 0.91
C ASP A 433 -15.59 38.51 1.94
N TYR A 434 -16.10 39.28 2.90
CA TYR A 434 -17.04 38.75 3.90
C TYR A 434 -18.26 38.10 3.25
N ASN A 435 -18.90 38.79 2.30
CA ASN A 435 -20.08 38.27 1.62
C ASN A 435 -19.77 36.99 0.84
N THR A 436 -18.68 37.00 0.05
CA THR A 436 -18.26 35.85 -0.75
C THR A 436 -17.97 34.63 0.12
N LEU A 437 -17.17 34.80 1.18
CA LEU A 437 -16.84 33.73 2.11
C LEU A 437 -18.07 33.22 2.86
N SER A 438 -18.98 34.11 3.27
CA SER A 438 -20.22 33.71 3.96
C SER A 438 -21.14 32.83 3.11
N GLU A 439 -21.02 32.85 1.78
CA GLU A 439 -21.83 32.05 0.87
C GLU A 439 -21.26 30.64 0.65
N CYS A 440 -19.97 30.42 0.87
CA CYS A 440 -19.30 29.18 0.46
C CYS A 440 -18.52 28.47 1.58
N VAL A 441 -18.17 29.15 2.68
CA VAL A 441 -17.45 28.56 3.82
C VAL A 441 -18.35 27.51 4.51
N PRO A 442 -17.91 26.25 4.66
CA PRO A 442 -18.75 25.14 5.13
C PRO A 442 -19.41 25.36 6.48
N ALA A 443 -18.70 25.92 7.47
CA ALA A 443 -19.23 26.19 8.81
C ALA A 443 -20.44 27.14 8.75
N GLU A 444 -20.37 28.21 7.94
CA GLU A 444 -21.46 29.17 7.76
C GLU A 444 -22.70 28.54 7.13
N VAL A 445 -22.51 27.78 6.04
CA VAL A 445 -23.63 27.18 5.31
C VAL A 445 -24.24 25.98 6.02
N ALA A 446 -23.49 25.29 6.91
CA ALA A 446 -23.99 24.16 7.68
C ALA A 446 -25.12 24.54 8.65
N TRP A 447 -25.21 25.80 9.07
CA TRP A 447 -26.27 26.28 9.96
C TRP A 447 -27.52 26.79 9.21
N ARG A 448 -27.57 26.68 7.88
CA ARG A 448 -28.69 27.13 7.03
C ARG A 448 -29.64 25.97 6.69
N PRO A 449 -30.89 25.94 7.19
CA PRO A 449 -31.83 24.85 6.91
C PRO A 449 -32.14 24.63 5.43
N GLU A 450 -32.12 25.68 4.61
CA GLU A 450 -32.32 25.62 3.16
C GLU A 450 -31.23 24.84 2.43
N ALA A 451 -30.03 24.71 3.01
CA ALA A 451 -28.92 23.93 2.47
C ALA A 451 -29.07 22.41 2.67
N ALA A 452 -30.01 21.96 3.51
CA ALA A 452 -30.12 20.58 3.97
C ALA A 452 -30.23 19.56 2.83
N SER A 453 -30.94 19.91 1.75
CA SER A 453 -31.16 19.03 0.60
C SER A 453 -29.96 18.88 -0.33
N ARG A 454 -28.95 19.75 -0.21
CA ARG A 454 -27.74 19.74 -1.05
C ARG A 454 -26.63 18.87 -0.49
N TRP A 455 -26.65 18.62 0.82
CA TRP A 455 -25.60 17.84 1.46
C TRP A 455 -25.61 16.36 1.03
N PRO A 456 -24.43 15.73 0.90
CA PRO A 456 -24.31 14.32 0.57
C PRO A 456 -25.03 13.40 1.56
N SER A 457 -25.22 12.14 1.16
CA SER A 457 -25.77 11.11 2.06
C SER A 457 -24.86 10.84 3.27
N LEU A 458 -23.54 11.00 3.10
CA LEU A 458 -22.57 10.80 4.16
C LEU A 458 -21.49 11.90 4.14
N VAL A 459 -21.17 12.42 5.33
CA VAL A 459 -20.03 13.32 5.53
C VAL A 459 -19.12 12.71 6.59
N LEU A 460 -17.86 12.46 6.25
CA LEU A 460 -16.83 12.03 7.19
C LEU A 460 -15.85 13.17 7.44
N LEU A 461 -15.63 13.46 8.71
CA LEU A 461 -14.66 14.44 9.18
C LEU A 461 -13.65 13.73 10.08
N THR A 462 -12.36 13.98 9.87
CA THR A 462 -11.33 13.64 10.85
C THR A 462 -10.78 14.91 11.48
N SER A 463 -10.45 14.88 12.77
CA SER A 463 -9.84 15.99 13.49
C SER A 463 -8.90 15.47 14.57
N SER A 464 -8.01 16.31 15.10
CA SER A 464 -7.15 15.97 16.23
C SER A 464 -7.08 17.09 17.25
N HIS A 465 -7.08 16.73 18.53
CA HIS A 465 -6.82 17.68 19.63
C HIS A 465 -5.42 18.32 19.57
N ASN A 466 -4.44 17.63 18.98
CA ASN A 466 -3.06 18.12 18.84
C ASN A 466 -2.82 18.77 17.48
N ASP A 467 -3.86 19.03 16.67
CA ASP A 467 -3.71 19.78 15.44
C ASP A 467 -3.34 21.23 15.77
N SER A 468 -2.18 21.67 15.30
CA SER A 468 -1.65 23.01 15.52
C SER A 468 -1.78 23.92 14.28
N ARG A 469 -2.49 23.46 13.24
CA ARG A 469 -2.77 24.25 12.03
C ARG A 469 -4.26 24.55 11.90
N VAL A 470 -5.11 23.53 12.01
CA VAL A 470 -6.58 23.69 11.96
C VAL A 470 -7.14 23.42 13.34
N VAL A 471 -7.88 24.38 13.89
CA VAL A 471 -8.37 24.26 15.26
C VAL A 471 -9.47 23.20 15.29
N TYR A 472 -9.35 22.21 16.17
CA TYR A 472 -10.30 21.08 16.23
C TYR A 472 -11.75 21.50 16.49
N GLY A 473 -11.97 22.72 17.00
CA GLY A 473 -13.28 23.35 17.18
C GLY A 473 -14.04 23.58 15.87
N GLU A 474 -13.34 23.85 14.77
CA GLU A 474 -13.95 24.10 13.46
C GLU A 474 -14.74 22.87 12.96
N PRO A 475 -14.14 21.67 12.80
CA PRO A 475 -14.89 20.49 12.36
C PRO A 475 -15.94 20.03 13.39
N LEU A 476 -15.79 20.38 14.68
CA LEU A 476 -16.82 20.12 15.69
C LEU A 476 -18.07 21.00 15.47
N ALA A 477 -17.87 22.31 15.28
CA ALA A 477 -18.95 23.27 15.05
C ALA A 477 -19.70 22.96 13.74
N PHE A 478 -18.95 22.69 12.66
CA PHE A 478 -19.51 22.27 11.38
C PHE A 478 -20.33 20.97 11.49
N ALA A 479 -19.79 19.95 12.17
CA ALA A 479 -20.51 18.70 12.37
C ALA A 479 -21.79 18.88 13.21
N ALA A 480 -21.76 19.78 14.21
CA ALA A 480 -22.93 20.11 15.00
C ALA A 480 -24.00 20.81 14.15
N GLY A 481 -23.62 21.81 13.37
CA GLY A 481 -24.52 22.52 12.46
C GLY A 481 -25.21 21.58 11.47
N LEU A 482 -24.44 20.74 10.77
CA LEU A 482 -24.99 19.77 9.83
C LEU A 482 -25.96 18.77 10.47
N ARG A 483 -25.65 18.25 11.66
CA ARG A 483 -26.56 17.33 12.36
C ARG A 483 -27.88 17.99 12.74
N THR A 484 -27.87 19.29 12.97
CA THR A 484 -29.07 20.08 13.30
C THR A 484 -29.89 20.39 12.06
N THR A 485 -29.26 20.79 10.96
CA THR A 485 -29.96 21.31 9.77
C THR A 485 -30.24 20.25 8.71
N ALA A 486 -29.38 19.24 8.58
CA ALA A 486 -29.45 18.19 7.55
C ALA A 486 -29.60 16.78 8.18
N PRO A 487 -30.75 16.46 8.81
CA PRO A 487 -30.93 15.21 9.56
C PRO A 487 -30.85 13.93 8.69
N ASN A 488 -30.96 14.06 7.37
CA ASN A 488 -30.83 12.96 6.42
C ASN A 488 -29.36 12.69 6.02
N THR A 489 -28.44 13.61 6.28
CA THR A 489 -27.01 13.41 6.05
C THR A 489 -26.39 12.70 7.24
N LYS A 490 -25.74 11.56 7.00
CA LYS A 490 -25.01 10.85 8.04
C LYS A 490 -23.67 11.52 8.31
N VAL A 491 -23.59 12.31 9.37
CA VAL A 491 -22.36 13.03 9.78
C VAL A 491 -21.51 12.20 10.76
N MET A 492 -20.37 11.72 10.29
CA MET A 492 -19.36 11.03 11.09
C MET A 492 -18.20 11.98 11.39
N LEU A 493 -17.84 12.11 12.67
CA LEU A 493 -16.68 12.88 13.11
C LEU A 493 -15.77 11.94 13.91
N LYS A 494 -14.55 11.73 13.43
CA LYS A 494 -13.51 10.99 14.13
C LYS A 494 -12.51 11.98 14.72
N MET A 495 -12.47 12.06 16.05
CA MET A 495 -11.41 12.75 16.76
C MET A 495 -10.29 11.76 17.08
N GLU A 496 -9.05 12.08 16.72
CA GLU A 496 -7.89 11.31 17.13
C GLU A 496 -7.65 11.44 18.64
N ASP A 497 -7.13 10.38 19.25
CA ASP A 497 -6.85 10.34 20.69
C ASP A 497 -5.75 11.37 21.04
N PRO A 498 -5.95 12.26 22.03
CA PRO A 498 -4.92 13.21 22.46
C PRO A 498 -3.57 12.55 22.81
N SER A 499 -3.60 11.33 23.35
CA SER A 499 -2.40 10.57 23.72
C SER A 499 -1.68 9.92 22.54
N SER A 500 -2.29 9.89 21.35
CA SER A 500 -1.70 9.30 20.14
C SER A 500 -0.54 10.13 19.55
N GLY A 501 -0.43 11.41 19.93
CA GLY A 501 0.54 12.35 19.36
C GLY A 501 0.27 12.73 17.90
N VAL A 502 -0.82 12.24 17.28
CA VAL A 502 -1.23 12.63 15.93
C VAL A 502 -1.68 14.09 15.95
N GLY A 503 -1.05 14.94 15.14
CA GLY A 503 -1.45 16.34 14.95
C GLY A 503 -2.09 16.56 13.59
N HIS A 504 -1.60 17.57 12.85
CA HIS A 504 -2.12 17.92 11.54
C HIS A 504 -1.82 16.90 10.43
N PHE A 505 -0.93 15.93 10.64
CA PHE A 505 -0.54 14.93 9.63
C PHE A 505 -0.96 13.51 10.04
N PRO A 506 -1.08 12.56 9.09
CA PRO A 506 -1.38 11.17 9.41
C PRO A 506 -0.38 10.59 10.43
N PRO A 507 -0.75 9.53 11.17
CA PRO A 507 0.17 8.86 12.07
C PRO A 507 1.39 8.29 11.32
N VAL A 508 2.57 8.44 11.93
CA VAL A 508 3.86 8.00 11.37
C VAL A 508 4.11 6.49 11.55
N GLY A 509 3.47 5.87 12.54
CA GLY A 509 3.60 4.44 12.81
C GLY A 509 2.97 3.59 11.70
N ARG A 510 3.71 2.59 11.17
CA ARG A 510 3.22 1.73 10.07
C ARG A 510 1.85 1.11 10.35
N LYS A 511 1.62 0.60 11.56
CA LYS A 511 0.34 -0.03 11.94
C LYS A 511 -0.79 1.00 12.02
N ASP A 512 -0.50 2.17 12.58
CA ASP A 512 -1.45 3.25 12.76
C ASP A 512 -1.84 3.87 11.42
N LEU A 513 -0.89 4.01 10.48
CA LEU A 513 -1.17 4.46 9.11
C LEU A 513 -2.07 3.48 8.35
N VAL A 514 -1.86 2.17 8.52
CA VAL A 514 -2.73 1.15 7.94
C VAL A 514 -4.14 1.23 8.54
N ARG A 515 -4.24 1.39 9.86
CA ARG A 515 -5.53 1.58 10.54
C ARG A 515 -6.25 2.86 10.07
N TYR A 516 -5.53 3.97 10.02
CA TYR A 516 -6.01 5.26 9.52
C TYR A 516 -6.55 5.18 8.09
N SER A 517 -5.87 4.40 7.23
CA SER A 517 -6.33 4.14 5.85
C SER A 517 -7.55 3.22 5.84
N ALA A 518 -7.54 2.14 6.62
CA ALA A 518 -8.62 1.15 6.68
C ALA A 518 -9.96 1.76 7.16
N GLU A 519 -9.92 2.69 8.11
CA GLU A 519 -11.10 3.40 8.59
C GLU A 519 -11.74 4.27 7.49
N GLN A 520 -10.93 5.00 6.71
CA GLN A 520 -11.42 5.73 5.55
C GLN A 520 -11.99 4.79 4.48
N LEU A 521 -11.29 3.70 4.16
CA LEU A 521 -11.73 2.70 3.18
C LEU A 521 -13.08 2.09 3.55
N ALA A 522 -13.27 1.75 4.83
CA ALA A 522 -14.52 1.18 5.31
C ALA A 522 -15.69 2.14 5.09
N VAL A 523 -15.49 3.45 5.32
CA VAL A 523 -16.50 4.47 5.08
C VAL A 523 -16.78 4.66 3.59
N ILE A 524 -15.73 4.74 2.77
CA ILE A 524 -15.85 4.89 1.30
C ILE A 524 -16.66 3.74 0.71
N LEU A 525 -16.25 2.49 1.01
CA LEU A 525 -16.93 1.31 0.49
C LEU A 525 -18.36 1.21 1.02
N ARG A 526 -18.60 1.57 2.28
CA ARG A 526 -19.95 1.60 2.85
C ARG A 526 -20.84 2.66 2.20
N ALA A 527 -20.30 3.83 1.89
CA ALA A 527 -21.05 4.91 1.23
C ALA A 527 -21.48 4.50 -0.18
N LEU A 528 -20.60 3.83 -0.92
CA LEU A 528 -20.87 3.31 -2.26
C LEU A 528 -21.72 2.02 -2.27
N ASP A 529 -22.16 1.55 -1.10
CA ASP A 529 -22.80 0.24 -0.90
C ASP A 529 -22.02 -0.94 -1.50
N MET A 530 -20.69 -0.82 -1.48
CA MET A 530 -19.78 -1.83 -1.97
C MET A 530 -19.35 -2.73 -0.82
N ALA A 531 -19.45 -4.04 -1.04
CA ALA A 531 -18.79 -4.99 -0.15
C ALA A 531 -17.28 -4.77 -0.20
N VAL A 532 -16.60 -4.88 0.95
CA VAL A 532 -15.13 -5.01 0.96
C VAL A 532 -14.77 -6.14 -0.01
N PRO A 533 -13.96 -5.87 -1.05
CA PRO A 533 -13.70 -6.86 -2.08
C PRO A 533 -13.16 -8.14 -1.44
N ARG A 534 -13.94 -9.22 -1.51
CA ARG A 534 -13.44 -10.56 -1.18
C ARG A 534 -12.56 -11.05 -2.33
N ARG A 535 -11.44 -10.35 -2.60
CA ARG A 535 -10.43 -10.63 -3.66
C ARG A 535 -10.99 -11.48 -4.83
N ARG A 536 -12.00 -11.06 -5.60
CA ARG A 536 -12.37 -11.82 -6.81
C ARG A 536 -11.38 -11.47 -7.94
N GLY A 537 -10.15 -11.93 -7.82
CA GLY A 537 -9.16 -11.82 -8.88
C GLY A 537 -9.15 -13.10 -9.72
N LYS A 538 -9.70 -13.05 -10.93
CA LYS A 538 -9.27 -13.93 -12.02
C LYS A 538 -7.91 -13.38 -12.50
N LEU A 539 -6.82 -14.07 -12.20
CA LEU A 539 -5.56 -13.78 -12.88
C LEU A 539 -5.70 -14.23 -14.34
N VAL A 540 -5.49 -13.30 -15.27
CA VAL A 540 -5.42 -13.58 -16.70
C VAL A 540 -4.29 -14.58 -16.95
N ARG A 541 -4.65 -15.78 -17.44
CA ARG A 541 -3.72 -16.77 -17.98
C ARG A 541 -2.93 -16.11 -19.13
N SER A 542 -1.70 -15.66 -18.87
CA SER A 542 -0.79 -15.31 -19.96
C SER A 542 -0.36 -16.60 -20.66
N GLY A 543 -0.93 -16.87 -21.83
CA GLY A 543 -0.65 -18.05 -22.66
C GLY A 543 0.75 -18.08 -23.29
N SER A 544 1.76 -17.46 -22.69
CA SER A 544 3.14 -17.59 -23.14
C SER A 544 3.73 -18.87 -22.55
N GLN A 545 3.72 -19.96 -23.33
CA GLN A 545 4.63 -21.08 -23.12
C GLN A 545 6.06 -20.53 -23.16
N VAL A 546 6.65 -20.32 -21.98
CA VAL A 546 8.08 -20.05 -21.88
C VAL A 546 8.78 -21.34 -22.29
N SER A 547 9.43 -21.33 -23.45
CA SER A 547 10.32 -22.40 -23.89
C SER A 547 11.49 -22.50 -22.91
N LEU A 548 11.40 -23.46 -21.98
CA LEU A 548 12.44 -23.74 -20.99
C LEU A 548 13.58 -24.51 -21.67
N THR A 549 14.73 -23.85 -21.89
CA THR A 549 15.97 -24.53 -22.26
C THR A 549 16.41 -25.44 -21.11
N PRO A 550 16.63 -26.75 -21.30
CA PRO A 550 17.01 -27.65 -20.20
C PRO A 550 18.37 -27.26 -19.62
N LEU A 551 18.43 -26.97 -18.32
CA LEU A 551 19.69 -26.91 -17.58
C LEU A 551 20.03 -28.34 -17.09
N PRO A 552 21.23 -28.89 -17.40
CA PRO A 552 21.63 -30.21 -16.91
C PRO A 552 22.26 -30.12 -15.51
N TRP A 553 21.52 -30.47 -14.44
CA TRP A 553 21.97 -30.69 -13.04
C TRP A 553 20.89 -31.48 -12.24
N PRO A 554 21.20 -32.26 -11.17
CA PRO A 554 22.24 -33.28 -10.93
C PRO A 554 21.61 -34.64 -10.46
N ASP A 555 22.41 -35.53 -9.86
CA ASP A 555 21.90 -36.64 -9.03
C ASP A 555 20.86 -36.14 -8.01
N VAL A 556 19.70 -36.81 -7.96
CA VAL A 556 18.59 -36.47 -7.06
C VAL A 556 18.57 -37.46 -5.89
N THR A 557 18.51 -36.94 -4.66
CA THR A 557 18.24 -37.75 -3.46
C THR A 557 16.80 -37.56 -3.02
N VAL A 558 16.03 -38.64 -3.02
CA VAL A 558 14.64 -38.64 -2.57
C VAL A 558 14.59 -38.93 -1.07
N LEU A 559 13.99 -38.02 -0.31
CA LEU A 559 13.75 -38.17 1.11
C LEU A 559 12.50 -39.03 1.32
N LEU A 560 12.65 -40.14 2.05
CA LEU A 560 11.59 -41.14 2.24
C LEU A 560 11.50 -41.54 3.72
N PRO A 561 10.34 -42.03 4.19
CA PRO A 561 10.18 -42.53 5.55
C PRO A 561 11.21 -43.59 5.94
N ASP A 562 11.55 -43.64 7.23
CA ASP A 562 12.53 -44.56 7.77
C ASP A 562 11.89 -45.90 8.13
N PRO A 563 12.29 -47.02 7.50
CA PRO A 563 11.73 -48.34 7.79
C PRO A 563 12.09 -48.85 9.20
N ALA A 564 13.04 -48.23 9.89
CA ALA A 564 13.37 -48.54 11.29
C ALA A 564 12.33 -47.99 12.28
N HIS A 565 11.47 -47.07 11.83
CA HIS A 565 10.40 -46.46 12.60
C HIS A 565 9.02 -46.93 12.10
N PRO A 566 7.96 -46.88 12.93
CA PRO A 566 6.62 -47.25 12.50
C PRO A 566 6.18 -46.45 11.26
N LEU A 567 5.61 -47.13 10.26
CA LEU A 567 5.10 -46.52 9.03
C LEU A 567 3.58 -46.47 9.06
N THR A 568 3.01 -45.39 8.53
CA THR A 568 1.55 -45.27 8.36
C THR A 568 1.07 -45.69 6.96
N TRP A 569 2.00 -46.16 6.12
CA TRP A 569 1.78 -46.56 4.73
C TRP A 569 1.11 -47.93 4.60
N THR A 570 0.17 -48.01 3.67
CA THR A 570 -0.44 -49.26 3.21
C THR A 570 0.44 -49.97 2.16
N PRO A 571 0.15 -51.22 1.78
CA PRO A 571 0.81 -51.87 0.65
C PRO A 571 0.67 -51.07 -0.66
N ASP A 572 -0.50 -50.47 -0.90
CA ASP A 572 -0.74 -49.65 -2.08
C ASP A 572 0.13 -48.39 -2.11
N ASP A 573 0.35 -47.75 -0.94
CA ASP A 573 1.25 -46.60 -0.82
C ASP A 573 2.71 -46.97 -1.16
N HIS A 574 3.15 -48.17 -0.75
CA HIS A 574 4.48 -48.67 -1.09
C HIS A 574 4.63 -48.90 -2.60
N ASP A 575 3.67 -49.56 -3.24
CA ASP A 575 3.69 -49.82 -4.67
C ASP A 575 3.62 -48.52 -5.48
N GLU A 576 2.82 -47.55 -5.03
CA GLU A 576 2.73 -46.24 -5.65
C GLU A 576 4.04 -45.45 -5.50
N CYS A 577 4.69 -45.53 -4.33
CA CYS A 577 6.02 -44.96 -4.11
C CYS A 577 7.04 -45.53 -5.10
N ILE A 578 7.07 -46.85 -5.28
CA ILE A 578 7.98 -47.51 -6.23
C ILE A 578 7.73 -47.00 -7.65
N GLY A 579 6.46 -46.84 -8.03
CA GLY A 579 6.08 -46.27 -9.32
C GLY A 579 6.55 -44.81 -9.51
N LEU A 580 6.41 -43.95 -8.49
CA LEU A 580 6.88 -42.56 -8.54
C LEU A 580 8.41 -42.47 -8.63
N LEU A 581 9.14 -43.32 -7.88
CA LEU A 581 10.60 -43.39 -7.94
C LEU A 581 11.11 -43.87 -9.30
N SER A 582 10.42 -44.85 -9.90
CA SER A 582 10.75 -45.32 -11.25
C SER A 582 10.50 -44.23 -12.29
N ALA A 583 9.37 -43.53 -12.19
CA ALA A 583 9.05 -42.40 -13.07
C ALA A 583 10.04 -41.24 -12.94
N LEU A 584 10.54 -40.95 -11.74
CA LEU A 584 11.59 -39.95 -11.54
C LEU A 584 12.93 -40.39 -12.16
N ALA A 585 13.28 -41.68 -12.08
CA ALA A 585 14.50 -42.23 -12.66
C ALA A 585 14.47 -42.29 -14.20
N GLU A 586 13.29 -42.42 -14.80
CA GLU A 586 13.10 -42.36 -16.26
C GLU A 586 13.07 -40.92 -16.82
N SER A 587 13.02 -39.92 -15.94
CA SER A 587 12.89 -38.52 -16.33
C SER A 587 14.17 -37.99 -17.01
N PRO A 588 14.05 -37.29 -18.16
CA PRO A 588 15.22 -36.79 -18.89
C PRO A 588 15.93 -35.63 -18.16
N VAL A 589 15.34 -35.06 -17.11
CA VAL A 589 15.95 -33.99 -16.30
C VAL A 589 16.72 -34.49 -15.08
N VAL A 590 16.75 -35.82 -14.86
CA VAL A 590 17.41 -36.43 -13.71
C VAL A 590 18.50 -37.37 -14.18
N SER A 591 19.73 -37.21 -13.67
CA SER A 591 20.87 -38.07 -14.03
C SER A 591 20.88 -39.42 -13.30
N SER A 592 20.39 -39.42 -12.07
CA SER A 592 20.51 -40.50 -11.09
C SER A 592 19.50 -40.27 -9.97
N VAL A 593 18.96 -41.34 -9.39
CA VAL A 593 18.04 -41.28 -8.24
C VAL A 593 18.60 -42.10 -7.09
N HIS A 594 18.87 -41.44 -5.97
CA HIS A 594 19.25 -42.04 -4.70
C HIS A 594 18.08 -41.97 -3.72
N ARG A 595 17.99 -42.95 -2.82
CA ARG A 595 16.97 -42.99 -1.76
C ARG A 595 17.64 -42.73 -0.43
N LEU A 596 17.12 -41.81 0.36
CA LEU A 596 17.54 -41.57 1.72
C LEU A 596 16.39 -41.94 2.67
N THR A 597 16.50 -43.13 3.26
CA THR A 597 15.54 -43.65 4.25
C THR A 597 16.14 -43.69 5.66
N ASP A 598 17.47 -43.66 5.83
CA ASP A 598 18.10 -43.61 7.16
C ASP A 598 18.11 -42.16 7.67
N HIS A 599 17.28 -41.90 8.68
CA HIS A 599 17.17 -40.57 9.27
C HIS A 599 18.36 -40.18 10.15
N THR A 600 19.25 -41.11 10.49
CA THR A 600 20.56 -40.79 11.12
C THR A 600 21.45 -40.07 10.11
N THR A 601 21.50 -40.57 8.87
CA THR A 601 22.22 -39.93 7.77
C THR A 601 21.59 -38.60 7.38
N LEU A 602 20.26 -38.48 7.40
CA LEU A 602 19.57 -37.19 7.16
C LEU A 602 19.98 -36.10 8.15
N ARG A 603 20.12 -36.42 9.44
CA ARG A 603 20.60 -35.45 10.45
C ARG A 603 22.06 -35.05 10.25
N ALA A 604 22.86 -35.95 9.70
CA ALA A 604 24.28 -35.78 9.47
C ALA A 604 24.63 -35.28 8.06
N LEU A 605 23.68 -34.66 7.34
CA LEU A 605 23.93 -34.12 6.01
C LEU A 605 25.09 -33.10 6.02
N PRO A 606 26.02 -33.18 5.05
CA PRO A 606 27.15 -32.26 4.95
C PRO A 606 26.69 -30.84 4.58
N ASP A 607 27.48 -29.82 4.97
CA ASP A 607 27.18 -28.39 4.77
C ASP A 607 27.20 -27.94 3.30
N ALA A 608 27.72 -28.78 2.40
CA ALA A 608 27.70 -28.55 0.96
C ALA A 608 27.69 -29.91 0.24
N SER A 609 26.60 -30.22 -0.45
CA SER A 609 26.51 -31.34 -1.38
C SER A 609 25.95 -30.83 -2.70
N PRO A 610 26.45 -31.28 -3.87
CA PRO A 610 25.88 -30.93 -5.18
C PRO A 610 24.48 -31.54 -5.42
N THR A 611 23.90 -32.19 -4.41
CA THR A 611 22.70 -33.00 -4.51
C THR A 611 21.43 -32.16 -4.37
N PHE A 612 20.48 -32.38 -5.26
CA PHE A 612 19.14 -31.83 -5.18
C PHE A 612 18.23 -32.80 -4.43
N TYR A 613 17.46 -32.32 -3.46
CA TYR A 613 16.62 -33.17 -2.62
C TYR A 613 15.17 -33.14 -3.09
N PHE A 614 14.64 -34.29 -3.48
CA PHE A 614 13.21 -34.43 -3.72
C PHE A 614 12.54 -34.79 -2.39
N ASN A 615 11.80 -33.87 -1.80
CA ASN A 615 11.17 -34.06 -0.51
C ASN A 615 9.85 -34.84 -0.65
N LEU A 616 9.84 -36.14 -0.35
CA LEU A 616 8.60 -36.94 -0.20
C LEU A 616 8.31 -37.30 1.27
N LEU A 617 9.03 -36.69 2.21
CA LEU A 617 8.97 -37.04 3.62
C LEU A 617 7.84 -36.28 4.33
N GLN A 618 6.59 -36.60 4.00
CA GLN A 618 5.40 -36.02 4.64
C GLN A 618 5.23 -36.49 6.10
N GLU A 619 5.67 -37.71 6.42
CA GLU A 619 5.61 -38.26 7.80
C GLU A 619 6.61 -37.60 8.75
N GLY A 620 7.44 -36.66 8.28
CA GLY A 620 8.46 -35.98 9.09
C GLY A 620 9.64 -36.87 9.51
N LEU A 621 10.53 -36.28 10.30
CA LEU A 621 11.73 -36.95 10.78
C LEU A 621 11.35 -38.09 11.76
N ASP A 622 12.02 -39.23 11.65
CA ASP A 622 11.70 -40.49 12.35
C ASP A 622 10.25 -40.98 12.20
N ASN A 623 9.59 -40.57 11.11
CA ASN A 623 8.16 -40.80 10.85
C ASN A 623 7.26 -40.18 11.94
N ASP A 624 7.72 -39.10 12.57
CA ASP A 624 6.92 -38.24 13.44
C ASP A 624 6.45 -36.99 12.66
N ALA A 625 5.14 -36.91 12.38
CA ALA A 625 4.54 -35.81 11.63
C ALA A 625 4.74 -34.45 12.31
N ALA A 626 4.90 -34.40 13.64
CA ALA A 626 5.22 -33.16 14.35
C ALA A 626 6.60 -32.60 13.95
N LEU A 627 7.47 -33.45 13.38
CA LEU A 627 8.79 -33.09 12.89
C LEU A 627 8.83 -32.81 11.38
N GLU A 628 7.70 -32.73 10.69
CA GLU A 628 7.65 -32.45 9.24
C GLU A 628 8.38 -31.15 8.88
N MET A 629 8.13 -30.06 9.60
CA MET A 629 8.79 -28.77 9.35
C MET A 629 10.31 -28.79 9.58
N HIS A 630 10.83 -29.74 10.36
CA HIS A 630 12.25 -29.82 10.68
C HIS A 630 13.07 -30.31 9.47
N VAL A 631 12.45 -31.05 8.56
CA VAL A 631 13.10 -31.53 7.33
C VAL A 631 13.51 -30.36 6.44
N PRO A 632 12.60 -29.49 5.95
CA PRO A 632 13.01 -28.31 5.19
C PRO A 632 13.81 -27.32 6.03
N ALA A 633 13.59 -27.22 7.35
CA ALA A 633 14.42 -26.35 8.20
C ALA A 633 15.90 -26.79 8.21
N LEU A 634 16.15 -28.09 8.28
CA LEU A 634 17.50 -28.66 8.18
C LEU A 634 18.12 -28.38 6.81
N LEU A 635 17.36 -28.60 5.73
CA LEU A 635 17.81 -28.32 4.37
C LEU A 635 18.13 -26.82 4.17
N ASP A 636 17.27 -25.93 4.69
CA ASP A 636 17.45 -24.48 4.65
C ASP A 636 18.71 -24.05 5.43
N LEU A 637 18.92 -24.58 6.64
CA LEU A 637 20.11 -24.31 7.47
C LEU A 637 21.40 -24.75 6.78
N LYS A 638 21.36 -25.90 6.09
CA LYS A 638 22.47 -26.44 5.30
C LYS A 638 22.57 -25.82 3.90
N ARG A 639 21.69 -24.88 3.54
CA ARG A 639 21.61 -24.23 2.23
C ARG A 639 21.47 -25.22 1.07
N LEU A 640 20.80 -26.35 1.31
CA LEU A 640 20.56 -27.39 0.32
C LEU A 640 19.29 -27.05 -0.50
N ARG A 641 19.30 -27.41 -1.78
CA ARG A 641 18.17 -27.18 -2.70
C ARG A 641 17.21 -28.36 -2.64
N TYR A 642 15.91 -28.09 -2.52
CA TYR A 642 14.88 -29.12 -2.41
C TYR A 642 13.53 -28.74 -3.04
N THR A 643 12.73 -29.74 -3.39
CA THR A 643 11.33 -29.57 -3.83
C THR A 643 10.37 -29.34 -2.66
N GLY A 644 9.30 -28.61 -2.90
CA GLY A 644 8.22 -28.40 -1.93
C GLY A 644 8.43 -27.17 -1.06
N SER A 645 7.51 -27.00 -0.10
CA SER A 645 7.37 -25.77 0.69
C SER A 645 8.38 -25.65 1.84
N THR A 646 8.59 -24.40 2.29
CA THR A 646 9.55 -24.08 3.36
C THR A 646 9.07 -24.50 4.75
N ALA A 647 9.97 -24.53 5.73
CA ALA A 647 9.63 -24.81 7.13
C ALA A 647 8.56 -23.84 7.69
N ALA A 648 8.60 -22.56 7.31
CA ALA A 648 7.63 -21.57 7.74
C ALA A 648 6.22 -21.87 7.20
N THR A 649 6.13 -22.29 5.94
CA THR A 649 4.87 -22.71 5.33
C THR A 649 4.30 -23.93 6.04
N ILE A 650 5.11 -24.96 6.22
CA ILE A 650 4.67 -26.20 6.92
C ILE A 650 4.21 -25.88 8.35
N ALA A 651 4.96 -25.06 9.08
CA ALA A 651 4.58 -24.66 10.44
C ALA A 651 3.20 -23.97 10.51
N VAL A 652 2.90 -23.10 9.55
CA VAL A 652 1.61 -22.40 9.49
C VAL A 652 0.47 -23.35 9.10
N THR A 653 0.70 -24.28 8.18
CA THR A 653 -0.34 -25.22 7.71
C THR A 653 -0.60 -26.37 8.67
N LEU A 654 0.38 -26.75 9.50
CA LEU A 654 0.20 -27.78 10.53
C LEU A 654 -0.82 -27.36 11.59
N ASP A 655 -0.79 -26.11 12.06
CA ASP A 655 -1.79 -25.57 12.99
C ASP A 655 -2.98 -24.97 12.22
N LYS A 656 -4.12 -25.65 12.25
CA LYS A 656 -5.34 -25.27 11.54
C LYS A 656 -5.85 -23.88 11.93
N SER A 657 -5.64 -23.46 13.18
CA SER A 657 -5.99 -22.11 13.65
C SER A 657 -5.03 -21.03 13.18
N ALA A 658 -3.73 -21.33 13.11
CA ALA A 658 -2.74 -20.43 12.53
C ALA A 658 -3.02 -20.24 11.03
N MET A 659 -3.23 -21.33 10.30
CA MET A 659 -3.59 -21.34 8.88
C MET A 659 -4.84 -20.49 8.63
N ARG A 660 -5.91 -20.69 9.43
CA ARG A 660 -7.13 -19.88 9.37
C ARG A 660 -6.84 -18.39 9.51
N GLY A 661 -6.01 -17.99 10.46
CA GLY A 661 -5.65 -16.58 10.66
C GLY A 661 -5.08 -15.93 9.39
N VAL A 662 -4.20 -16.66 8.69
CA VAL A 662 -3.62 -16.23 7.41
C VAL A 662 -4.67 -16.19 6.30
N LEU A 663 -5.47 -17.25 6.16
CA LEU A 663 -6.46 -17.39 5.07
C LEU A 663 -7.60 -16.37 5.15
N VAL A 664 -8.13 -16.10 6.35
CA VAL A 664 -9.19 -15.11 6.57
C VAL A 664 -8.70 -13.72 6.17
N SER A 665 -7.45 -13.36 6.47
CA SER A 665 -6.88 -12.07 6.08
C SER A 665 -6.83 -11.84 4.57
N GLY A 666 -6.79 -12.92 3.79
CA GLY A 666 -6.80 -12.88 2.32
C GLY A 666 -8.14 -13.20 1.67
N GLY A 667 -9.21 -13.28 2.47
CA GLY A 667 -10.57 -13.48 1.97
C GLY A 667 -10.86 -14.89 1.44
N VAL A 668 -10.14 -15.90 1.93
CA VAL A 668 -10.45 -17.32 1.66
C VAL A 668 -11.41 -17.81 2.75
N PRO A 669 -12.64 -18.24 2.41
CA PRO A 669 -13.57 -18.79 3.38
C PRO A 669 -13.00 -20.05 4.02
N VAL A 670 -13.13 -20.15 5.34
CA VAL A 670 -12.73 -21.29 6.17
C VAL A 670 -13.84 -21.56 7.18
N PRO A 671 -13.94 -22.77 7.75
CA PRO A 671 -14.90 -23.07 8.80
C PRO A 671 -14.76 -22.10 9.99
N TRP A 672 -15.88 -21.82 10.65
CA TRP A 672 -15.80 -21.21 11.98
C TRP A 672 -15.14 -22.18 12.96
N GLU A 673 -14.34 -21.67 13.90
CA GLU A 673 -13.71 -22.49 14.92
C GLU A 673 -13.35 -21.72 16.19
N THR A 674 -13.23 -22.45 17.29
CA THR A 674 -12.67 -22.01 18.57
C THR A 674 -11.57 -22.97 19.02
N ARG A 675 -10.42 -22.42 19.38
CA ARG A 675 -9.26 -23.13 19.92
C ARG A 675 -9.32 -23.19 21.45
N CYS A 676 -9.01 -24.33 22.05
CA CYS A 676 -8.93 -24.47 23.50
C CYS A 676 -7.81 -25.44 23.94
N LEU A 677 -7.29 -25.26 25.16
CA LEU A 677 -6.38 -26.21 25.81
C LEU A 677 -7.11 -27.05 26.85
N ARG A 678 -8.19 -26.51 27.42
CA ARG A 678 -9.04 -27.14 28.44
C ARG A 678 -10.51 -26.80 28.17
N PRO A 679 -11.47 -27.61 28.66
CA PRO A 679 -12.90 -27.35 28.45
C PRO A 679 -13.37 -25.99 29.00
N SER A 680 -12.71 -25.49 30.05
CA SER A 680 -12.99 -24.17 30.64
C SER A 680 -12.61 -22.99 29.76
N ASP A 681 -11.78 -23.19 28.74
CA ASP A 681 -11.36 -22.13 27.82
C ASP A 681 -12.43 -21.85 26.74
N VAL A 682 -13.46 -22.71 26.64
CA VAL A 682 -14.53 -22.61 25.63
C VAL A 682 -15.69 -21.80 26.19
N ASP A 683 -16.04 -20.70 25.52
CA ASP A 683 -17.33 -20.04 25.71
C ASP A 683 -18.42 -20.76 24.92
N TRP A 684 -19.10 -21.70 25.58
CA TRP A 684 -20.16 -22.53 25.00
C TRP A 684 -21.36 -21.74 24.47
N SER A 685 -21.51 -20.45 24.84
CA SER A 685 -22.60 -19.61 24.31
C SER A 685 -22.35 -19.12 22.88
N THR A 686 -21.10 -19.18 22.42
CA THR A 686 -20.67 -18.70 21.08
C THR A 686 -20.55 -19.82 20.05
N VAL A 687 -20.72 -21.07 20.48
CA VAL A 687 -20.51 -22.26 19.65
C VAL A 687 -21.67 -22.47 18.68
N SER A 688 -21.34 -22.71 17.41
CA SER A 688 -22.30 -23.09 16.37
C SER A 688 -22.31 -24.60 16.14
N LEU A 689 -23.49 -25.18 15.91
CA LEU A 689 -23.70 -26.62 15.66
C LEU A 689 -24.28 -26.84 14.25
N PRO A 690 -23.99 -27.99 13.60
CA PRO A 690 -23.12 -29.05 14.08
C PRO A 690 -21.64 -28.66 14.04
N LEU A 691 -20.84 -29.31 14.89
CA LEU A 691 -19.38 -29.10 14.95
C LEU A 691 -18.63 -30.42 15.02
N VAL A 692 -17.34 -30.37 14.72
CA VAL A 692 -16.38 -31.45 14.92
C VAL A 692 -15.33 -31.02 15.96
N CYS A 693 -15.14 -31.86 16.97
CA CYS A 693 -14.04 -31.75 17.92
C CYS A 693 -12.82 -32.50 17.38
N LYS A 694 -11.71 -31.80 17.14
CA LYS A 694 -10.48 -32.38 16.59
C LYS A 694 -9.23 -31.71 17.16
N LEU A 695 -8.05 -32.25 16.84
CA LEU A 695 -6.78 -31.59 17.17
C LEU A 695 -6.54 -30.38 16.26
N ALA A 696 -5.94 -29.33 16.80
CA ALA A 696 -5.55 -28.17 16.00
C ALA A 696 -4.33 -28.47 15.09
N ASP A 697 -3.43 -29.34 15.56
CA ASP A 697 -2.17 -29.74 14.93
C ASP A 697 -2.18 -31.20 14.44
N GLY A 698 -3.37 -31.81 14.32
CA GLY A 698 -3.51 -33.20 13.90
C GLY A 698 -3.21 -33.38 12.41
N PHE A 699 -2.39 -34.37 12.10
CA PHE A 699 -2.05 -34.77 10.74
C PHE A 699 -3.03 -35.84 10.22
N SER A 700 -3.54 -35.69 9.00
CA SER A 700 -4.52 -36.61 8.41
C SER A 700 -5.75 -36.79 9.34
N SER A 701 -6.11 -38.02 9.68
CA SER A 701 -7.23 -38.34 10.59
C SER A 701 -6.83 -38.36 12.08
N GLU A 702 -5.62 -37.94 12.47
CA GLU A 702 -5.21 -37.95 13.88
C GLU A 702 -6.14 -37.06 14.74
N GLY A 703 -6.68 -37.64 15.82
CA GLY A 703 -7.62 -36.98 16.71
C GLY A 703 -9.07 -36.96 16.20
N ILE A 704 -9.35 -37.54 15.03
CA ILE A 704 -10.72 -37.74 14.54
C ILE A 704 -11.22 -39.08 15.05
N ILE A 705 -11.78 -39.08 16.27
CA ILE A 705 -12.23 -40.28 16.98
C ILE A 705 -13.75 -40.46 16.92
N ALA A 706 -14.24 -41.66 17.25
CA ALA A 706 -15.67 -41.94 17.27
C ALA A 706 -16.45 -40.95 18.16
N GLY A 707 -17.52 -40.37 17.59
CA GLY A 707 -18.33 -39.35 18.27
C GLY A 707 -17.66 -37.98 18.35
N CYS A 708 -16.75 -37.65 17.43
CA CYS A 708 -16.15 -36.31 17.32
C CYS A 708 -17.11 -35.26 16.74
N ILE A 709 -18.12 -35.67 15.97
CA ILE A 709 -19.15 -34.79 15.43
C ILE A 709 -20.26 -34.64 16.47
N ALA A 710 -20.63 -33.40 16.77
CA ALA A 710 -21.62 -33.03 17.75
C ALA A 710 -22.74 -32.21 17.12
N HIS A 711 -23.98 -32.66 17.34
CA HIS A 711 -25.20 -31.97 16.92
C HIS A 711 -25.89 -31.22 18.06
N THR A 712 -25.48 -31.48 19.31
CA THR A 712 -25.93 -30.79 20.52
C THR A 712 -24.74 -30.29 21.34
N LEU A 713 -24.98 -29.35 22.26
CA LEU A 713 -23.93 -28.83 23.15
C LEU A 713 -23.42 -29.90 24.12
N ASP A 714 -24.28 -30.83 24.55
CA ASP A 714 -23.88 -31.92 25.43
C ASP A 714 -23.01 -32.94 24.68
N ASP A 715 -23.33 -33.22 23.42
CA ASP A 715 -22.45 -34.03 22.55
C ASP A 715 -21.10 -33.36 22.35
N ALA A 716 -21.06 -32.04 22.16
CA ALA A 716 -19.82 -31.30 21.94
C ALA A 716 -18.91 -31.34 23.16
N LYS A 717 -19.46 -31.16 24.36
CA LYS A 717 -18.73 -31.31 25.63
C LYS A 717 -18.19 -32.73 25.78
N ALA A 718 -19.04 -33.74 25.56
CA ALA A 718 -18.63 -35.13 25.66
C ALA A 718 -17.57 -35.51 24.61
N ALA A 719 -17.67 -34.98 23.39
CA ALA A 719 -16.68 -35.17 22.33
C ALA A 719 -15.34 -34.55 22.69
N LEU A 720 -15.33 -33.33 23.24
CA LEU A 720 -14.13 -32.66 23.72
C LEU A 720 -13.48 -33.44 24.88
N ASP A 721 -14.25 -33.88 25.86
CA ASP A 721 -13.76 -34.66 27.00
C ASP A 721 -13.13 -35.99 26.55
N ARG A 722 -13.78 -36.69 25.60
CA ARG A 722 -13.22 -37.90 24.97
C ARG A 722 -11.90 -37.62 24.27
N LEU A 723 -11.83 -36.54 23.50
CA LEU A 723 -10.61 -36.17 22.77
C LEU A 723 -9.46 -35.80 23.71
N ILE A 724 -9.75 -35.06 24.79
CA ILE A 724 -8.77 -34.72 25.83
C ILE A 724 -8.24 -35.98 26.52
N ALA A 725 -9.13 -36.93 26.85
CA ALA A 725 -8.72 -38.19 27.45
C ALA A 725 -7.87 -39.04 26.51
N ALA A 726 -8.17 -39.02 25.20
CA ALA A 726 -7.43 -39.77 24.19
C ALA A 726 -6.07 -39.14 23.83
N LYS A 727 -5.97 -37.80 23.85
CA LYS A 727 -4.81 -37.03 23.39
C LYS A 727 -4.40 -35.95 24.40
N PRO A 728 -4.05 -36.32 25.66
CA PRO A 728 -3.83 -35.36 26.72
C PRO A 728 -2.68 -34.39 26.43
N GLY A 729 -2.83 -33.13 26.83
CA GLY A 729 -1.80 -32.09 26.69
C GLY A 729 -1.66 -31.47 25.30
N ARG A 730 -2.51 -31.86 24.33
CA ARG A 730 -2.53 -31.27 22.99
C ARG A 730 -3.43 -30.03 22.92
N THR A 731 -3.42 -29.34 21.77
CA THR A 731 -4.36 -28.25 21.47
C THR A 731 -5.58 -28.81 20.74
N TYR A 732 -6.77 -28.44 21.20
CA TYR A 732 -8.04 -28.90 20.64
C TYR A 732 -8.76 -27.78 19.90
N LEU A 733 -9.59 -28.20 18.96
CA LEU A 733 -10.35 -27.34 18.08
C LEU A 733 -11.80 -27.79 18.03
N LEU A 734 -12.72 -26.86 18.30
CA LEU A 734 -14.15 -27.02 18.02
C LEU A 734 -14.42 -26.27 16.72
N GLN A 735 -14.61 -27.01 15.63
CA GLN A 735 -14.75 -26.43 14.29
C GLN A 735 -16.14 -26.74 13.73
N GLU A 736 -16.76 -25.77 13.06
CA GLU A 736 -18.01 -25.95 12.31
C GLU A 736 -17.93 -27.20 11.43
N PHE A 737 -18.93 -28.08 11.53
CA PHE A 737 -19.02 -29.26 10.69
C PHE A 737 -19.76 -28.92 9.41
N LEU A 738 -19.06 -29.02 8.29
CA LEU A 738 -19.58 -28.64 6.98
C LEU A 738 -20.35 -29.81 6.34
N SER A 739 -21.66 -29.67 6.23
CA SER A 739 -22.56 -30.75 5.79
C SER A 739 -22.73 -30.90 4.27
N GLY A 740 -22.08 -30.05 3.47
CA GLY A 740 -22.17 -30.05 2.01
C GLY A 740 -21.11 -30.92 1.32
N ARG A 741 -20.99 -30.72 0.00
CA ARG A 741 -20.07 -31.44 -0.90
C ARG A 741 -18.60 -31.16 -0.55
N GLU A 742 -17.74 -32.16 -0.72
CA GLU A 742 -16.30 -32.09 -0.44
C GLU A 742 -15.48 -32.19 -1.73
N PHE A 743 -14.45 -31.36 -1.84
CA PHE A 743 -13.61 -31.23 -3.03
C PHE A 743 -12.13 -31.20 -2.67
N SER A 744 -11.30 -31.68 -3.58
CA SER A 744 -9.85 -31.58 -3.48
C SER A 744 -9.28 -30.96 -4.76
N VAL A 745 -8.38 -29.99 -4.61
CA VAL A 745 -7.74 -29.27 -5.72
C VAL A 745 -6.22 -29.43 -5.60
N GLY A 746 -5.63 -30.12 -6.56
CA GLY A 746 -4.19 -30.27 -6.67
C GLY A 746 -3.57 -29.10 -7.44
N VAL A 747 -2.37 -28.69 -7.04
CA VAL A 747 -1.60 -27.63 -7.66
C VAL A 747 -0.20 -28.14 -7.97
N ILE A 748 0.32 -27.76 -9.15
CA ILE A 748 1.72 -27.97 -9.55
C ILE A 748 2.27 -26.66 -10.12
N GLY A 749 3.50 -26.30 -9.78
CA GLY A 749 4.11 -25.05 -10.22
C GLY A 749 4.29 -24.00 -9.14
N ASN A 750 4.80 -22.83 -9.53
CA ASN A 750 4.99 -21.65 -8.71
C ASN A 750 4.38 -20.43 -9.39
N LEU A 751 3.36 -19.81 -8.77
CA LEU A 751 2.69 -18.63 -9.32
C LEU A 751 3.65 -17.47 -9.61
N VAL A 752 4.65 -17.27 -8.75
CA VAL A 752 5.69 -16.24 -8.89
C VAL A 752 6.59 -16.48 -10.11
N CYS A 753 6.70 -17.72 -10.57
CA CYS A 753 7.52 -18.08 -11.73
C CYS A 753 6.77 -17.94 -13.06
N GLY A 754 5.44 -17.78 -13.04
CA GLY A 754 4.60 -17.79 -14.24
C GLY A 754 4.29 -19.19 -14.80
N ASP A 755 4.75 -20.24 -14.11
CA ASP A 755 4.44 -21.65 -14.41
C ASP A 755 3.68 -22.23 -13.22
N PHE A 756 2.35 -22.12 -13.27
CA PHE A 756 1.43 -22.53 -12.21
C PHE A 756 0.18 -23.14 -12.84
N GLU A 757 -0.22 -24.30 -12.33
CA GLU A 757 -1.33 -25.06 -12.86
C GLU A 757 -2.13 -25.71 -11.73
N MET A 758 -3.46 -25.65 -11.87
CA MET A 758 -4.37 -26.40 -11.01
C MET A 758 -4.85 -27.62 -11.78
N PHE A 759 -4.81 -28.78 -11.13
CA PHE A 759 -5.33 -30.00 -11.70
C PHE A 759 -6.86 -30.05 -11.63
N PRO A 760 -7.51 -30.91 -12.44
CA PRO A 760 -8.93 -31.17 -12.34
C PRO A 760 -9.36 -31.50 -10.92
N ILE A 761 -10.49 -30.92 -10.53
CA ILE A 761 -11.05 -31.08 -9.19
C ILE A 761 -11.48 -32.55 -8.99
N ILE A 762 -11.25 -33.09 -7.78
CA ILE A 762 -11.87 -34.34 -7.33
C ILE A 762 -12.99 -33.98 -6.36
N GLU A 763 -14.17 -34.56 -6.54
CA GLU A 763 -15.22 -34.59 -5.52
C GLU A 763 -15.11 -35.87 -4.70
N VAL A 764 -15.22 -35.74 -3.37
CA VAL A 764 -15.38 -36.87 -2.46
C VAL A 764 -16.88 -37.10 -2.28
N ASP A 765 -17.39 -38.14 -2.93
CA ASP A 765 -18.80 -38.48 -2.98
C ASP A 765 -19.18 -39.39 -1.80
N TYR A 766 -20.03 -38.85 -0.93
CA TYR A 766 -20.58 -39.51 0.26
C TYR A 766 -21.95 -40.15 0.01
N SER A 767 -22.48 -40.15 -1.22
CA SER A 767 -23.84 -40.62 -1.52
C SER A 767 -24.10 -42.10 -1.16
N GLY A 768 -23.05 -42.92 -1.05
CA GLY A 768 -23.12 -44.30 -0.58
C GLY A 768 -23.16 -44.47 0.94
N CYS A 769 -22.88 -43.40 1.70
CA CYS A 769 -22.88 -43.42 3.16
C CYS A 769 -24.28 -43.22 3.73
N LYS A 770 -24.55 -43.81 4.90
CA LYS A 770 -25.80 -43.69 5.66
C LYS A 770 -26.04 -42.29 6.20
N SER A 771 -24.98 -41.52 6.41
CA SER A 771 -25.00 -40.15 6.93
C SER A 771 -23.87 -39.32 6.32
N PHE A 772 -24.09 -38.01 6.20
CA PHE A 772 -23.05 -37.03 5.87
C PHE A 772 -22.03 -36.84 7.01
N ASP A 773 -22.31 -37.37 8.21
CA ASP A 773 -21.37 -37.47 9.32
C ASP A 773 -20.25 -38.50 9.07
N CYS A 774 -20.22 -39.12 7.88
CA CYS A 774 -19.14 -40.02 7.49
C CYS A 774 -17.81 -39.28 7.39
N VAL A 775 -16.87 -39.66 8.26
CA VAL A 775 -15.51 -39.12 8.34
C VAL A 775 -14.50 -40.25 8.45
N GLN A 776 -13.26 -39.97 8.07
CA GLN A 776 -12.16 -40.89 8.25
C GLN A 776 -11.74 -40.90 9.73
N LEU A 777 -12.13 -41.96 10.46
CA LEU A 777 -11.79 -42.12 11.88
C LEU A 777 -10.37 -42.69 12.06
N GLU A 778 -9.63 -42.15 13.03
CA GLU A 778 -8.27 -42.60 13.39
C GLU A 778 -8.22 -44.10 13.71
N ASP A 779 -9.14 -44.56 14.55
CA ASP A 779 -9.21 -45.93 15.07
C ASP A 779 -9.67 -46.97 14.02
N ARG A 780 -10.17 -46.51 12.86
CA ARG A 780 -10.58 -47.35 11.74
C ARG A 780 -9.60 -47.35 10.58
N ARG A 781 -8.46 -46.65 10.68
CA ARG A 781 -7.44 -46.64 9.62
C ARG A 781 -6.84 -48.03 9.34
N GLY A 782 -6.70 -48.86 10.38
CA GLY A 782 -6.18 -50.23 10.28
C GLY A 782 -7.22 -51.31 9.93
N ASP A 783 -8.50 -50.94 9.78
CA ASP A 783 -9.61 -51.85 9.43
C ASP A 783 -10.48 -51.21 8.33
N PRO A 784 -10.00 -51.18 7.07
CA PRO A 784 -10.73 -50.54 5.97
C PRO A 784 -12.06 -51.23 5.66
N GLU A 785 -12.13 -52.56 5.77
CA GLU A 785 -13.34 -53.33 5.47
C GLU A 785 -14.45 -53.07 6.50
N GLY A 786 -14.10 -52.80 7.76
CA GLY A 786 -15.04 -52.43 8.82
C GLY A 786 -15.45 -50.96 8.84
N SER A 787 -14.94 -50.12 7.93
CA SER A 787 -15.20 -48.69 7.89
C SER A 787 -16.17 -48.32 6.76
N GLU A 788 -17.24 -47.61 7.13
CA GLU A 788 -18.17 -47.06 6.14
C GLU A 788 -17.49 -46.07 5.20
N TYR A 789 -16.55 -45.27 5.71
CA TYR A 789 -15.79 -44.32 4.90
C TYR A 789 -15.03 -45.04 3.78
N TRP A 790 -14.25 -46.06 4.13
CA TRP A 790 -13.41 -46.77 3.16
C TRP A 790 -14.21 -47.65 2.17
N THR A 791 -15.40 -48.12 2.57
CA THR A 791 -16.21 -49.01 1.72
C THR A 791 -17.18 -48.27 0.80
N GLN A 792 -17.72 -47.13 1.25
CA GLN A 792 -18.79 -46.42 0.54
C GLN A 792 -18.35 -45.13 -0.17
N VAL A 793 -17.34 -44.42 0.35
CA VAL A 793 -16.91 -43.15 -0.25
C VAL A 793 -16.23 -43.39 -1.60
N ARG A 794 -16.55 -42.55 -2.57
CA ARG A 794 -15.97 -42.58 -3.91
C ARG A 794 -15.29 -41.26 -4.24
N GLU A 795 -14.23 -41.32 -5.05
CA GLU A 795 -13.56 -40.14 -5.58
C GLU A 795 -13.98 -39.97 -7.05
N VAL A 796 -14.67 -38.88 -7.35
CA VAL A 796 -15.12 -38.54 -8.70
C VAL A 796 -14.17 -37.48 -9.28
N VAL A 797 -13.37 -37.88 -10.27
CA VAL A 797 -12.45 -36.97 -10.96
C VAL A 797 -13.21 -36.15 -12.01
N SER A 798 -12.97 -34.84 -12.06
CA SER A 798 -13.70 -33.91 -12.94
C SER A 798 -15.22 -33.98 -12.76
N PRO A 799 -15.73 -33.76 -11.54
CA PRO A 799 -17.17 -33.79 -11.27
C PRO A 799 -17.89 -32.69 -12.04
N LYS A 800 -19.20 -32.84 -12.20
CA LYS A 800 -20.03 -31.77 -12.76
C LYS A 800 -20.22 -30.66 -11.71
N LEU A 801 -19.62 -29.51 -11.95
CA LEU A 801 -19.72 -28.32 -11.10
C LEU A 801 -20.56 -27.23 -11.77
N THR A 802 -21.14 -26.33 -10.97
CA THR A 802 -21.64 -25.07 -11.52
C THR A 802 -20.45 -24.15 -11.82
N PRO A 803 -20.57 -23.24 -12.80
CA PRO A 803 -19.49 -22.29 -13.11
C PRO A 803 -19.02 -21.49 -11.90
N GLU A 804 -19.95 -21.13 -11.01
CA GLU A 804 -19.66 -20.34 -9.81
C GLU A 804 -18.83 -21.13 -8.79
N LEU A 805 -19.18 -22.41 -8.57
CA LEU A 805 -18.47 -23.27 -7.62
C LEU A 805 -17.07 -23.63 -8.13
N ASP A 806 -16.96 -23.93 -9.42
CA ASP A 806 -15.68 -24.16 -10.08
C ASP A 806 -14.76 -22.94 -9.94
N GLU A 807 -15.27 -21.74 -10.26
CA GLU A 807 -14.51 -20.50 -10.12
C GLU A 807 -14.12 -20.20 -8.67
N GLN A 808 -15.00 -20.47 -7.69
CA GLN A 808 -14.70 -20.28 -6.27
C GLN A 808 -13.57 -21.20 -5.81
N LEU A 809 -13.64 -22.50 -6.12
CA LEU A 809 -12.62 -23.48 -5.72
C LEU A 809 -11.25 -23.12 -6.29
N HIS A 810 -11.18 -22.76 -7.58
CA HIS A 810 -9.93 -22.31 -8.20
C HIS A 810 -9.44 -20.99 -7.56
N ALA A 811 -10.29 -19.97 -7.45
CA ALA A 811 -9.86 -18.67 -6.93
C ALA A 811 -9.42 -18.72 -5.46
N TYR A 812 -10.01 -19.59 -4.64
CA TYR A 812 -9.60 -19.81 -3.26
C TYR A 812 -8.32 -20.63 -3.15
N THR A 813 -8.14 -21.64 -3.99
CA THR A 813 -6.90 -22.42 -4.10
C THR A 813 -5.73 -21.52 -4.45
N GLU A 814 -5.88 -20.64 -5.45
CA GLU A 814 -4.82 -19.73 -5.90
C GLU A 814 -4.40 -18.80 -4.76
N ARG A 815 -5.39 -18.19 -4.10
CA ARG A 815 -5.17 -17.30 -2.96
C ARG A 815 -4.49 -18.03 -1.80
N ALA A 816 -4.96 -19.22 -1.45
CA ALA A 816 -4.41 -20.00 -0.35
C ALA A 816 -2.95 -20.39 -0.62
N PHE A 817 -2.63 -20.89 -1.82
CA PHE A 817 -1.26 -21.24 -2.22
C PHE A 817 -0.30 -20.06 -2.02
N VAL A 818 -0.73 -18.87 -2.41
CA VAL A 818 0.05 -17.65 -2.32
C VAL A 818 0.18 -17.14 -0.88
N LEU A 819 -0.92 -17.07 -0.14
CA LEU A 819 -0.95 -16.53 1.23
C LEU A 819 -0.14 -17.39 2.20
N LEU A 820 -0.17 -18.71 2.01
CA LEU A 820 0.57 -19.67 2.82
C LEU A 820 2.05 -19.79 2.39
N GLY A 821 2.42 -19.19 1.26
CA GLY A 821 3.79 -19.26 0.72
C GLY A 821 4.18 -20.65 0.24
N MET A 822 3.22 -21.41 -0.29
CA MET A 822 3.46 -22.77 -0.80
C MET A 822 4.34 -22.73 -2.06
N ALA A 823 5.07 -23.83 -2.29
CA ALA A 823 6.02 -23.93 -3.39
C ALA A 823 5.98 -25.30 -4.07
N ASP A 824 6.15 -25.27 -5.39
CA ASP A 824 6.33 -26.39 -6.33
C ASP A 824 5.11 -27.31 -6.52
N TYR A 825 4.44 -27.72 -5.45
CA TYR A 825 3.21 -28.51 -5.47
C TYR A 825 2.42 -28.35 -4.17
N GLY A 826 1.16 -28.75 -4.19
CA GLY A 826 0.32 -28.79 -2.99
C GLY A 826 -1.09 -29.29 -3.27
N ARG A 827 -1.84 -29.61 -2.22
CA ARG A 827 -3.26 -30.02 -2.31
C ARG A 827 -4.12 -29.27 -1.30
N PHE A 828 -5.28 -28.82 -1.75
CA PHE A 828 -6.25 -28.08 -0.92
C PHE A 828 -7.54 -28.86 -0.84
N ASP A 829 -8.03 -29.06 0.39
CA ASP A 829 -9.24 -29.83 0.66
C ASP A 829 -10.33 -28.86 1.14
N PHE A 830 -11.42 -28.78 0.37
CA PHE A 830 -12.57 -27.91 0.63
C PHE A 830 -13.78 -28.74 1.00
N ARG A 831 -14.65 -28.18 1.85
CA ARG A 831 -15.99 -28.72 2.04
C ARG A 831 -17.01 -27.59 2.05
N CYS A 832 -18.19 -27.83 1.51
CA CYS A 832 -19.23 -26.82 1.44
C CYS A 832 -20.05 -26.78 2.72
N ASP A 833 -20.46 -25.59 3.14
CA ASP A 833 -21.52 -25.47 4.14
C ASP A 833 -22.90 -25.88 3.58
N ALA A 834 -23.93 -25.82 4.42
CA ALA A 834 -25.30 -26.15 4.04
C ALA A 834 -25.87 -25.26 2.92
N ALA A 835 -25.29 -24.07 2.68
CA ALA A 835 -25.67 -23.17 1.60
C ALA A 835 -24.90 -23.45 0.30
N GLY A 836 -23.99 -24.43 0.29
CA GLY A 836 -23.17 -24.77 -0.86
C GLY A 836 -21.93 -23.89 -1.05
N VAL A 837 -21.55 -23.09 -0.05
CA VAL A 837 -20.35 -22.24 -0.13
C VAL A 837 -19.12 -23.07 0.24
N PRO A 838 -18.10 -23.18 -0.62
CA PRO A 838 -16.89 -23.94 -0.31
C PRO A 838 -16.03 -23.19 0.70
N LYS A 839 -15.62 -23.91 1.75
CA LYS A 839 -14.69 -23.43 2.79
C LYS A 839 -13.47 -24.35 2.82
N LEU A 840 -12.29 -23.74 2.90
CA LEU A 840 -11.01 -24.46 2.92
C LEU A 840 -10.81 -25.10 4.30
N MET A 841 -10.76 -26.43 4.32
CA MET A 841 -10.63 -27.25 5.54
C MET A 841 -9.17 -27.50 5.89
N ASP A 842 -8.36 -27.82 4.89
CA ASP A 842 -6.96 -28.19 5.06
C ASP A 842 -6.12 -27.82 3.82
N SER A 843 -4.84 -27.50 4.06
CA SER A 843 -3.86 -27.16 3.02
C SER A 843 -2.61 -28.00 3.21
N ASN A 844 -2.25 -28.80 2.21
CA ASN A 844 -1.17 -29.77 2.29
C ASN A 844 0.02 -29.30 1.43
N PRO A 845 1.04 -28.65 2.03
CA PRO A 845 2.16 -28.02 1.30
C PRO A 845 3.28 -28.98 0.89
N ASN A 846 3.23 -30.22 1.37
CA ASN A 846 4.12 -31.32 1.04
C ASN A 846 3.31 -32.63 0.99
N ASN A 847 2.22 -32.63 0.22
CA ASN A 847 1.30 -33.76 0.19
C ASN A 847 1.91 -35.02 -0.44
N TRP A 848 1.39 -36.18 -0.03
CA TRP A 848 1.59 -37.44 -0.74
C TRP A 848 1.25 -37.26 -2.22
N LEU A 849 2.21 -37.53 -3.09
CA LEU A 849 2.04 -37.35 -4.54
C LEU A 849 1.21 -38.48 -5.18
N GLY A 850 0.99 -39.58 -4.46
CA GLY A 850 0.08 -40.65 -4.85
C GLY A 850 -1.41 -40.31 -4.67
N GLY A 851 -2.26 -41.33 -4.76
CA GLY A 851 -3.70 -41.22 -4.50
C GLY A 851 -4.38 -40.12 -5.31
N LYS A 852 -5.06 -39.18 -4.61
CA LYS A 852 -5.78 -38.05 -5.23
C LYS A 852 -4.88 -37.23 -6.16
N TYR A 853 -3.66 -36.91 -5.74
CA TYR A 853 -2.80 -36.01 -6.49
C TYR A 853 -2.36 -36.62 -7.83
N THR A 854 -1.94 -37.90 -7.84
CA THR A 854 -1.64 -38.63 -9.08
C THR A 854 -2.90 -38.78 -9.95
N LYS A 855 -4.07 -39.11 -9.40
CA LYS A 855 -5.33 -39.19 -10.17
C LYS A 855 -5.66 -37.86 -10.87
N GLN A 856 -5.48 -36.76 -10.16
CA GLN A 856 -5.67 -35.40 -10.68
C GLN A 856 -4.68 -35.08 -11.80
N ALA A 857 -3.39 -35.37 -11.61
CA ALA A 857 -2.37 -35.15 -12.63
C ALA A 857 -2.63 -35.99 -13.90
N LEU A 858 -2.99 -37.27 -13.76
CA LEU A 858 -3.32 -38.14 -14.89
C LEU A 858 -4.52 -37.59 -15.68
N ALA A 859 -5.55 -37.08 -14.98
CA ALA A 859 -6.70 -36.46 -15.62
C ALA A 859 -6.37 -35.12 -16.31
N ALA A 860 -5.35 -34.41 -15.85
CA ALA A 860 -4.79 -33.23 -16.52
C ALA A 860 -3.92 -33.58 -17.74
N GLY A 861 -3.72 -34.87 -18.04
CA GLY A 861 -2.93 -35.33 -19.18
C GLY A 861 -1.44 -35.57 -18.87
N TYR A 862 -1.03 -35.51 -17.60
CA TYR A 862 0.32 -35.88 -17.20
C TYR A 862 0.48 -37.41 -17.16
N THR A 863 1.67 -37.90 -17.46
CA THR A 863 2.15 -39.19 -16.95
C THR A 863 2.86 -38.98 -15.60
N LYS A 864 3.04 -40.03 -14.81
CA LYS A 864 3.86 -39.98 -13.58
C LYS A 864 5.23 -39.36 -13.86
N THR A 865 5.88 -39.72 -14.97
CA THR A 865 7.18 -39.20 -15.39
C THR A 865 7.14 -37.70 -15.64
N THR A 866 6.17 -37.22 -16.44
CA THR A 866 6.06 -35.77 -16.74
C THR A 866 5.65 -34.94 -15.53
N MET A 867 4.88 -35.51 -14.59
CA MET A 867 4.51 -34.86 -13.33
C MET A 867 5.76 -34.66 -12.45
N MET A 868 6.51 -35.73 -12.22
CA MET A 868 7.76 -35.68 -11.44
C MET A 868 8.78 -34.73 -12.08
N GLU A 869 8.89 -34.76 -13.42
CA GLU A 869 9.70 -33.81 -14.19
C GLU A 869 9.28 -32.36 -13.94
N LYS A 870 7.98 -32.05 -14.00
CA LYS A 870 7.49 -30.69 -13.80
C LYS A 870 7.77 -30.16 -12.38
N ILE A 871 7.65 -31.01 -11.35
CA ILE A 871 8.00 -30.64 -9.97
C ILE A 871 9.48 -30.27 -9.87
N VAL A 872 10.37 -31.09 -10.44
CA VAL A 872 11.82 -30.82 -10.45
C VAL A 872 12.13 -29.51 -11.19
N ARG A 873 11.59 -29.31 -12.39
CA ARG A 873 11.81 -28.09 -13.19
C ARG A 873 11.35 -26.83 -12.47
N THR A 874 10.16 -26.90 -11.86
CA THR A 874 9.57 -25.79 -11.11
C THR A 874 10.45 -25.37 -9.94
N ALA A 875 10.97 -26.34 -9.18
CA ALA A 875 11.89 -26.09 -8.08
C ALA A 875 13.23 -25.53 -8.57
N GLN A 876 13.79 -26.07 -9.66
CA GLN A 876 15.02 -25.56 -10.27
C GLN A 876 14.88 -24.07 -10.64
N GLU A 877 13.79 -23.69 -11.29
CA GLU A 877 13.51 -22.31 -11.67
C GLU A 877 13.37 -21.39 -10.44
N ARG A 878 12.72 -21.88 -9.38
CA ARG A 878 12.60 -21.16 -8.10
C ARG A 878 13.97 -20.81 -7.50
N TYR A 879 14.93 -21.75 -7.52
CA TYR A 879 16.29 -21.49 -7.04
C TYR A 879 17.10 -20.63 -8.00
N ARG A 880 16.99 -20.84 -9.32
CA ARG A 880 17.67 -20.00 -10.32
C ARG A 880 17.30 -18.53 -10.14
N ARG A 881 16.01 -18.21 -10.03
CA ARG A 881 15.54 -16.83 -9.78
C ARG A 881 15.96 -16.28 -8.42
N LYS A 882 16.17 -17.14 -7.41
CA LYS A 882 16.67 -16.72 -6.09
C LYS A 882 18.15 -16.32 -6.18
N GLU A 883 18.92 -16.96 -7.04
CA GLU A 883 20.34 -16.69 -7.28
C GLU A 883 20.57 -15.52 -8.26
N GLU A 884 19.63 -15.27 -9.18
CA GLU A 884 19.65 -14.12 -10.11
C GLU A 884 19.14 -12.80 -9.49
N ARG A 885 18.66 -12.83 -8.24
CA ARG A 885 18.32 -11.61 -7.49
C ARG A 885 19.62 -11.00 -6.92
N PRO A 886 20.03 -9.79 -7.36
CA PRO A 886 21.18 -9.11 -6.79
C PRO A 886 20.97 -8.72 -5.33
#